data_AF-E0VFI0-F1
#
_entry.id   AF-E0VFI0-F1
#
_cell.length_a   1.000
_cell.length_b   1.000
_cell.length_c   1.000
_cell.angle_alpha   90.00
_cell.angle_beta   90.00
_cell.angle_gamma   90.00
#
_symmetry.space_group_name_H-M   'P 1'
#
loop_
_entity.id
_entity.type
_entity.pdbx_description
1 polymer ?
#
loop_
_entity_poly.entity_id
_entity_poly.type
_entity_poly.pdbx_seq_one_letter_code
_entity_poly.pdbx_strand_id
1 'polypeptide(L)'
;MVTQAKTGFLKIKGSGKSGTKPQKNKNGNKPKKNLKPKKPERKEMYDGSFKKNPPVNCINGCIKGKFVLRAGRNESTDNKSFYLSVETAFKAFLSARFCAAVWSHISDCDETYNYWEPSHFLLFGKGFQTWEYSPTYALRSYTYILLHVVPAWIYSNLLQPNRMLIFYIIRCVLGLFCAFCETYFYKAVMKEFGMQVGKMVLIFMLFSPGMFISSTAFLPSSFSMYMCLLSTGAWIMRKYELAVFTVALSTFISWPFAALTGAPIAIDMLFIRKLHRKFFQWSVISSIIILVPLIKMDSELYGKFVIAPLNIVMYNLFTDHGPNLYGTEPICFYFLNGLLNFNIVFIAAILAPSFILLRNFVASRIKRKGEYFSHWIYLTPFYIWFIVFTFQPHKEERFLFPVYPLICLCGAVCIHSMQIMYSIIVSQIFGKNSKRLPGSQILGIFSCIVMICLSLSRIFALYTGEMRFKQVKVIKFAQLKLVVTFSAYHAPMDLYIELNKINAERGNEFDKTPVNVCVGKEWHRFPNSFFLPNNNWSLKFIKSEFKGQLPAEYSSSPNATTLIHSHFNDMNKEEPSRYFDINQCHFLIDCDYGREETPLEPNYSQQTDKWTPLVSIPFLNSEKSSVFFRAFYIPFMSDKYCTYAKYTLLKSTKFKFKE
;
A
#
# COMPACT_ATOMS: atom_id res chain seq x y z
N MET A 1 -22.13 15.27 -16.91
CA MET A 1 -22.39 15.52 -18.34
C MET A 1 -21.62 14.54 -19.21
N VAL A 2 -22.27 13.54 -19.81
CA VAL A 2 -21.78 12.84 -21.02
C VAL A 2 -22.98 12.59 -21.92
N THR A 3 -23.33 13.57 -22.73
CA THR A 3 -24.36 13.44 -23.77
C THR A 3 -23.74 12.90 -25.06
N GLN A 4 -24.56 12.17 -25.82
CA GLN A 4 -24.18 11.53 -27.07
C GLN A 4 -23.82 12.55 -28.16
N ALA A 5 -22.86 12.20 -29.02
CA ALA A 5 -22.74 12.78 -30.36
C ALA A 5 -22.31 11.69 -31.36
N LYS A 6 -23.27 11.18 -32.14
CA LYS A 6 -23.05 10.30 -33.31
C LYS A 6 -23.49 11.06 -34.56
N THR A 7 -22.54 11.42 -35.43
CA THR A 7 -22.64 11.76 -36.86
C THR A 7 -21.24 12.24 -37.29
N GLY A 8 -20.70 11.99 -38.47
CA GLY A 8 -21.18 11.23 -39.63
C GLY A 8 -20.12 11.31 -40.74
N PHE A 9 -20.08 10.31 -41.62
CA PHE A 9 -19.18 10.14 -42.76
C PHE A 9 -18.60 11.39 -43.45
N LEU A 10 -17.30 11.33 -43.79
CA LEU A 10 -16.82 11.76 -45.11
C LEU A 10 -15.63 10.89 -45.57
N LYS A 11 -15.78 10.25 -46.74
CA LYS A 11 -14.74 9.45 -47.42
C LYS A 11 -13.81 10.38 -48.22
N ILE A 12 -12.49 10.13 -48.16
CA ILE A 12 -11.57 10.31 -49.30
C ILE A 12 -10.63 9.10 -49.36
N LYS A 13 -10.31 8.60 -50.57
CA LYS A 13 -9.64 7.31 -50.83
C LYS A 13 -8.53 7.48 -51.90
N GLY A 14 -7.32 6.96 -51.65
CA GLY A 14 -6.18 6.90 -52.62
C GLY A 14 -5.52 8.26 -52.93
N SER A 15 -4.29 8.39 -53.48
CA SER A 15 -3.16 7.49 -53.81
C SER A 15 -1.93 8.39 -54.15
N GLY A 16 -0.67 7.97 -54.35
CA GLY A 16 0.03 6.68 -54.20
C GLY A 16 1.13 6.47 -55.26
N LYS A 17 2.35 6.00 -54.89
CA LYS A 17 3.61 5.85 -55.72
C LYS A 17 4.40 7.20 -55.92
N SER A 18 5.72 7.28 -56.19
CA SER A 18 6.88 6.33 -56.23
C SER A 18 8.23 7.08 -56.43
N GLY A 19 9.37 6.48 -56.03
CA GLY A 19 10.75 6.86 -56.44
C GLY A 19 11.39 8.05 -55.68
N THR A 20 12.71 8.25 -55.62
CA THR A 20 13.89 7.47 -56.10
C THR A 20 15.18 7.93 -55.36
N LYS A 21 16.21 7.09 -55.25
CA LYS A 21 17.62 7.44 -54.84
C LYS A 21 18.52 7.50 -56.09
N PRO A 22 19.59 8.32 -56.17
CA PRO A 22 20.96 7.99 -55.65
C PRO A 22 21.70 9.20 -55.00
N GLN A 23 22.66 9.12 -54.05
CA GLN A 23 23.92 8.37 -53.86
C GLN A 23 25.20 9.04 -54.47
N LYS A 24 26.12 9.52 -53.61
CA LYS A 24 27.62 9.57 -53.72
C LYS A 24 28.22 10.29 -52.48
N ASN A 25 29.10 9.65 -51.69
CA ASN A 25 30.59 9.70 -51.68
C ASN A 25 31.21 11.02 -51.13
N LYS A 26 32.32 11.07 -50.36
CA LYS A 26 33.34 10.06 -49.96
C LYS A 26 34.20 10.55 -48.74
N ASN A 27 34.72 9.59 -47.95
CA ASN A 27 36.03 9.49 -47.23
C ASN A 27 36.74 10.68 -46.54
N GLY A 28 37.39 10.39 -45.38
CA GLY A 28 38.58 11.14 -44.89
C GLY A 28 38.99 10.82 -43.43
N ASN A 29 40.23 10.37 -43.19
CA ASN A 29 40.72 9.90 -41.86
C ASN A 29 41.50 10.95 -41.02
N LYS A 30 41.62 10.67 -39.71
CA LYS A 30 42.47 11.29 -38.66
C LYS A 30 44.00 11.17 -38.98
N PRO A 31 45.01 11.74 -38.22
CA PRO A 31 45.00 12.17 -36.80
C PRO A 31 45.90 13.34 -36.27
N LYS A 32 45.62 13.77 -35.02
CA LYS A 32 46.47 14.30 -33.92
C LYS A 32 47.79 15.08 -34.20
N LYS A 33 47.93 16.26 -33.56
CA LYS A 33 48.96 16.55 -32.51
C LYS A 33 48.66 17.84 -31.70
N ASN A 34 49.31 17.98 -30.54
CA ASN A 34 49.07 19.02 -29.52
C ASN A 34 49.79 20.35 -29.82
N LEU A 35 49.24 21.48 -29.34
CA LEU A 35 49.98 22.54 -28.61
C LEU A 35 49.02 23.58 -27.97
N LYS A 36 49.34 23.99 -26.73
CA LYS A 36 48.86 25.17 -25.98
C LYS A 36 50.12 26.03 -25.68
N PRO A 37 50.07 27.28 -25.14
CA PRO A 37 48.91 28.07 -24.65
C PRO A 37 48.90 29.57 -25.11
N LYS A 38 47.80 30.29 -24.81
CA LYS A 38 47.80 31.60 -24.07
C LYS A 38 46.36 32.08 -23.81
N LYS A 39 46.15 32.85 -22.71
CA LYS A 39 44.92 33.62 -22.44
C LYS A 39 44.97 34.95 -23.23
N PRO A 40 43.83 35.65 -23.42
CA PRO A 40 43.54 36.74 -22.47
C PRO A 40 42.05 36.90 -22.07
N GLU A 41 41.88 37.48 -20.88
CA GLU A 41 40.90 38.49 -20.41
C GLU A 41 39.38 38.41 -20.66
N ARG A 42 38.68 39.12 -19.77
CA ARG A 42 37.22 39.15 -19.54
C ARG A 42 36.81 40.63 -19.43
N LYS A 43 35.70 41.03 -20.07
CA LYS A 43 35.00 42.29 -19.78
C LYS A 43 33.50 42.02 -19.60
N GLU A 44 32.85 42.89 -18.85
CA GLU A 44 31.51 42.72 -18.27
C GLU A 44 30.48 43.69 -18.87
N MET A 45 29.19 43.31 -18.81
CA MET A 45 27.98 44.15 -18.77
C MET A 45 26.77 43.20 -18.70
N TYR A 46 25.65 43.45 -18.01
CA TYR A 46 25.15 44.62 -17.26
C TYR A 46 24.49 44.16 -15.94
N ASP A 47 24.43 45.04 -14.94
CA ASP A 47 23.57 44.92 -13.74
C ASP A 47 22.62 46.13 -13.66
N GLY A 48 21.51 45.99 -12.92
CA GLY A 48 20.40 46.95 -12.87
C GLY A 48 19.71 47.03 -11.50
N SER A 49 20.41 47.58 -10.50
CA SER A 49 19.96 48.54 -9.46
C SER A 49 18.50 48.47 -8.95
N PHE A 50 18.14 48.54 -7.66
CA PHE A 50 18.59 49.39 -6.53
C PHE A 50 17.91 48.84 -5.23
N LYS A 51 18.00 49.36 -3.99
CA LYS A 51 18.64 50.52 -3.31
C LYS A 51 18.91 50.08 -1.85
N LYS A 52 19.87 50.68 -1.12
CA LYS A 52 20.01 50.53 0.36
C LYS A 52 20.71 51.77 0.97
N ASN A 53 20.55 51.92 2.29
CA ASN A 53 21.13 52.92 3.23
C ASN A 53 20.26 54.17 3.47
N PRO A 54 20.37 54.85 4.64
CA PRO A 54 21.36 54.69 5.72
C PRO A 54 20.78 54.34 7.13
N PRO A 55 21.62 54.07 8.15
CA PRO A 55 21.20 53.89 9.54
C PRO A 55 21.34 55.20 10.37
N VAL A 56 20.45 55.41 11.34
CA VAL A 56 20.60 56.45 12.39
C VAL A 56 20.22 55.89 13.77
N ASN A 57 21.10 56.16 14.73
CA ASN A 57 21.08 55.97 16.18
C ASN A 57 19.77 55.58 16.90
N CYS A 58 19.89 54.57 17.78
CA CYS A 58 19.26 54.57 19.11
C CYS A 58 20.20 53.91 20.14
N ILE A 59 20.10 54.34 21.40
CA ILE A 59 21.18 54.28 22.40
C ILE A 59 20.91 53.25 23.52
N ASN A 60 21.97 52.53 23.91
CA ASN A 60 22.25 51.79 25.17
C ASN A 60 21.18 50.91 25.86
N GLY A 61 21.57 49.65 26.14
CA GLY A 61 20.96 48.80 27.17
C GLY A 61 21.45 47.35 27.13
N CYS A 62 22.34 46.96 28.06
CA CYS A 62 22.92 45.62 28.32
C CYS A 62 22.18 44.39 27.72
N ILE A 63 22.88 43.42 27.11
CA ILE A 63 23.68 42.38 27.82
C ILE A 63 24.80 41.82 26.91
N LYS A 64 25.97 41.53 27.50
CA LYS A 64 27.13 40.94 26.80
C LYS A 64 26.91 39.45 26.47
N GLY A 65 27.05 39.08 25.19
CA GLY A 65 27.08 37.67 24.75
C GLY A 65 27.51 37.52 23.29
N LYS A 66 28.82 37.50 23.00
CA LYS A 66 29.34 37.37 21.62
C LYS A 66 29.10 35.97 21.04
N PHE A 67 28.07 35.83 20.20
CA PHE A 67 27.99 34.72 19.23
C PHE A 67 28.77 35.09 17.97
N VAL A 68 29.96 34.52 17.79
CA VAL A 68 30.73 34.65 16.54
C VAL A 68 30.35 33.49 15.62
N LEU A 69 29.60 33.79 14.55
CA LEU A 69 29.42 32.89 13.42
C LEU A 69 30.75 32.72 12.67
N ARG A 70 31.46 31.62 12.91
CA ARG A 70 32.56 31.19 12.04
C ARG A 70 31.99 30.42 10.85
N ALA A 71 32.07 31.04 9.67
CA ALA A 71 31.83 30.37 8.40
C ALA A 71 32.79 29.17 8.22
N GLY A 72 32.35 28.18 7.46
CA GLY A 72 33.00 26.87 7.34
C GLY A 72 34.46 26.96 6.89
N ARG A 73 35.32 26.19 7.57
CA ARG A 73 36.67 25.87 7.11
C ARG A 73 36.66 24.39 6.70
N ASN A 74 37.14 24.10 5.49
CA ASN A 74 37.19 22.73 4.99
C ASN A 74 38.15 21.89 5.84
N GLU A 75 37.63 20.85 6.50
CA GLU A 75 38.44 19.75 7.02
C GLU A 75 38.02 18.44 6.34
N SER A 76 38.81 18.06 5.34
CA SER A 76 38.78 16.73 4.75
C SER A 76 39.63 15.77 5.59
N THR A 77 38.99 14.93 6.39
CA THR A 77 39.60 13.68 6.89
C THR A 77 38.58 12.54 6.83
N ASP A 78 39.04 11.37 6.37
CA ASP A 78 38.19 10.22 6.13
C ASP A 78 37.55 9.68 7.42
N ASN A 79 36.22 9.71 7.45
CA ASN A 79 35.42 8.78 8.23
C ASN A 79 34.14 8.47 7.45
N LYS A 80 34.27 7.60 6.44
CA LYS A 80 33.16 7.13 5.59
C LYS A 80 32.21 6.22 6.37
N SER A 81 31.46 6.81 7.32
CA SER A 81 30.20 6.22 7.74
C SER A 81 29.29 6.17 6.53
N PHE A 82 28.88 4.96 6.12
CA PHE A 82 28.05 4.75 4.95
C PHE A 82 26.74 5.54 5.10
N TYR A 83 26.65 6.67 4.41
CA TYR A 83 25.47 7.52 4.31
C TYR A 83 24.66 7.04 3.12
N LEU A 84 23.45 6.52 3.38
CA LEU A 84 22.50 6.25 2.31
C LEU A 84 21.89 7.60 1.92
N SER A 85 22.10 8.03 0.67
CA SER A 85 21.49 9.28 0.20
C SER A 85 19.98 9.15 0.12
N VAL A 86 19.27 10.29 0.19
CA VAL A 86 17.81 10.33 0.02
C VAL A 86 17.39 9.73 -1.32
N GLU A 87 18.22 9.87 -2.37
CA GLU A 87 18.00 9.24 -3.68
C GLU A 87 18.16 7.71 -3.64
N THR A 88 19.17 7.19 -2.94
CA THR A 88 19.35 5.74 -2.79
C THR A 88 18.28 5.14 -1.90
N ALA A 89 17.81 5.88 -0.87
CA ALA A 89 16.65 5.51 -0.08
C ALA A 89 15.38 5.43 -0.94
N PHE A 90 15.11 6.45 -1.77
CA PHE A 90 13.99 6.44 -2.72
C PHE A 90 14.05 5.25 -3.67
N LYS A 91 15.22 4.97 -4.28
CA LYS A 91 15.41 3.83 -5.17
C LYS A 91 15.15 2.50 -4.45
N ALA A 92 15.66 2.35 -3.21
CA ALA A 92 15.44 1.15 -2.40
C ALA A 92 13.95 0.95 -2.05
N PHE A 93 13.25 2.01 -1.62
CA PHE A 93 11.81 1.94 -1.39
C PHE A 93 11.09 1.59 -2.70
N LEU A 94 11.31 2.35 -3.78
CA LEU A 94 10.65 2.13 -5.07
C LEU A 94 10.81 0.69 -5.57
N SER A 95 12.01 0.12 -5.48
CA SER A 95 12.23 -1.30 -5.80
C SER A 95 11.38 -2.21 -4.92
N ALA A 96 11.40 -2.06 -3.59
CA ALA A 96 10.61 -2.88 -2.67
C ALA A 96 9.09 -2.74 -2.90
N ARG A 97 8.60 -1.53 -3.24
CA ARG A 97 7.18 -1.27 -3.52
C ARG A 97 6.75 -1.80 -4.88
N PHE A 98 7.61 -1.81 -5.89
CA PHE A 98 7.33 -2.49 -7.16
C PHE A 98 7.34 -4.02 -7.01
N CYS A 99 8.21 -4.57 -6.17
CA CYS A 99 8.13 -5.98 -5.77
C CYS A 99 6.78 -6.31 -5.12
N ALA A 100 6.27 -5.44 -4.23
CA ALA A 100 4.96 -5.59 -3.62
C ALA A 100 3.80 -5.48 -4.63
N ALA A 101 3.89 -4.54 -5.58
CA ALA A 101 2.87 -4.34 -6.61
C ALA A 101 2.61 -5.60 -7.45
N VAL A 102 3.69 -6.34 -7.77
CA VAL A 102 3.64 -7.57 -8.58
C VAL A 102 3.30 -8.80 -7.73
N TRP A 103 3.98 -8.99 -6.60
CA TRP A 103 3.88 -10.27 -5.85
C TRP A 103 2.90 -10.26 -4.69
N SER A 104 2.52 -9.12 -4.10
CA SER A 104 1.54 -9.14 -3.01
C SER A 104 0.17 -9.58 -3.53
N HIS A 105 -0.41 -10.60 -2.92
CA HIS A 105 -1.80 -11.00 -3.15
C HIS A 105 -2.77 -9.94 -2.61
N ILE A 106 -4.05 -10.04 -3.00
CA ILE A 106 -5.15 -9.32 -2.35
C ILE A 106 -5.56 -10.12 -1.12
N SER A 107 -5.43 -9.54 0.07
CA SER A 107 -5.71 -10.18 1.35
C SER A 107 -7.11 -9.90 1.91
N ASP A 108 -7.82 -8.93 1.32
CA ASP A 108 -9.09 -8.39 1.80
C ASP A 108 -10.12 -8.39 0.65
N CYS A 109 -11.29 -8.98 0.87
CA CYS A 109 -12.36 -9.01 -0.13
C CYS A 109 -13.00 -7.64 -0.36
N ASP A 110 -12.88 -6.71 0.59
CA ASP A 110 -13.27 -5.32 0.38
C ASP A 110 -12.34 -4.62 -0.61
N GLU A 111 -11.04 -4.95 -0.68
CA GLU A 111 -10.15 -4.42 -1.71
C GLU A 111 -10.72 -4.75 -3.10
N THR A 112 -11.15 -6.01 -3.29
CA THR A 112 -11.87 -6.47 -4.49
C THR A 112 -13.17 -5.72 -4.70
N TYR A 113 -14.16 -5.92 -3.82
CA TYR A 113 -15.55 -5.57 -4.10
C TYR A 113 -15.91 -4.11 -3.85
N ASN A 114 -15.14 -3.40 -3.03
CA ASN A 114 -15.37 -1.99 -2.72
C ASN A 114 -14.44 -1.02 -3.47
N TYR A 115 -13.38 -1.50 -4.14
CA TYR A 115 -12.47 -0.62 -4.89
C TYR A 115 -12.14 -1.14 -6.30
N TRP A 116 -11.64 -2.37 -6.44
CA TRP A 116 -11.32 -2.92 -7.77
C TRP A 116 -12.56 -3.09 -8.65
N GLU A 117 -13.67 -3.61 -8.12
CA GLU A 117 -14.90 -3.84 -8.90
C GLU A 117 -15.61 -2.56 -9.35
N PRO A 118 -15.85 -1.55 -8.49
CA PRO A 118 -16.29 -0.23 -8.93
C PRO A 118 -15.32 0.44 -9.91
N SER A 119 -14.01 0.24 -9.77
CA SER A 119 -13.01 0.76 -10.73
C SER A 119 -13.12 0.09 -12.10
N HIS A 120 -13.31 -1.24 -12.13
CA HIS A 120 -13.54 -1.98 -13.36
C HIS A 120 -14.85 -1.54 -14.03
N PHE A 121 -15.90 -1.27 -13.25
CA PHE A 121 -17.15 -0.71 -13.77
C PHE A 121 -16.95 0.68 -14.40
N LEU A 122 -16.27 1.61 -13.73
CA LEU A 122 -16.02 2.95 -14.25
C LEU A 122 -15.12 2.96 -15.52
N LEU A 123 -14.27 1.95 -15.71
CA LEU A 123 -13.41 1.82 -16.89
C LEU A 123 -14.07 1.05 -18.05
N PHE A 124 -14.89 0.03 -17.76
CA PHE A 124 -15.36 -0.94 -18.78
C PHE A 124 -16.87 -1.16 -18.83
N GLY A 125 -17.65 -0.49 -17.97
CA GLY A 125 -19.12 -0.63 -17.90
C GLY A 125 -19.60 -1.95 -17.31
N LYS A 126 -18.74 -2.72 -16.63
CA LYS A 126 -19.05 -4.02 -16.00
C LYS A 126 -18.28 -4.15 -14.69
N GLY A 127 -18.88 -4.73 -13.66
CA GLY A 127 -18.23 -5.00 -12.37
C GLY A 127 -19.28 -5.20 -11.28
N PHE A 128 -18.82 -5.45 -10.05
CA PHE A 128 -19.68 -5.57 -8.88
C PHE A 128 -19.75 -4.29 -8.02
N GLN A 129 -20.87 -4.14 -7.30
CA GLN A 129 -21.09 -3.11 -6.28
C GLN A 129 -21.59 -3.76 -4.98
N THR A 130 -21.15 -3.24 -3.85
CA THR A 130 -21.71 -3.55 -2.53
C THR A 130 -22.90 -2.66 -2.23
N TRP A 131 -23.64 -2.97 -1.16
CA TRP A 131 -24.70 -2.12 -0.63
C TRP A 131 -24.19 -0.71 -0.22
N GLU A 132 -22.90 -0.58 0.12
CA GLU A 132 -22.29 0.69 0.52
C GLU A 132 -22.18 1.70 -0.64
N TYR A 133 -22.20 1.20 -1.89
CA TYR A 133 -22.31 1.97 -3.13
C TYR A 133 -23.76 2.11 -3.65
N SER A 134 -24.75 1.53 -2.97
CA SER A 134 -26.15 1.80 -3.29
C SER A 134 -26.48 3.26 -2.94
N PRO A 135 -27.16 4.02 -3.82
CA PRO A 135 -27.58 5.39 -3.53
C PRO A 135 -28.50 5.52 -2.31
N THR A 136 -29.08 4.43 -1.79
CA THR A 136 -29.77 4.44 -0.49
C THR A 136 -28.83 4.91 0.62
N TYR A 137 -27.67 4.26 0.76
CA TYR A 137 -26.75 4.42 1.88
C TYR A 137 -25.58 5.36 1.56
N ALA A 138 -24.96 5.22 0.39
CA ALA A 138 -23.85 6.05 -0.09
C ALA A 138 -22.74 6.27 0.97
N LEU A 139 -22.18 5.16 1.48
CA LEU A 139 -21.15 5.17 2.54
C LEU A 139 -19.73 5.31 1.99
N ARG A 140 -19.50 4.89 0.73
CA ARG A 140 -18.20 5.00 0.04
C ARG A 140 -18.20 6.20 -0.92
N SER A 141 -17.03 6.77 -1.15
CA SER A 141 -16.83 7.90 -2.07
C SER A 141 -16.37 7.40 -3.44
N TYR A 142 -17.10 7.73 -4.51
CA TYR A 142 -16.62 7.49 -5.88
C TYR A 142 -15.45 8.42 -6.22
N THR A 143 -15.36 9.59 -5.61
CA THR A 143 -14.23 10.53 -5.76
C THR A 143 -12.90 9.89 -5.35
N TYR A 144 -12.90 9.06 -4.30
CA TYR A 144 -11.72 8.26 -3.91
C TYR A 144 -11.24 7.35 -5.04
N ILE A 145 -12.16 6.58 -5.64
CA ILE A 145 -11.87 5.69 -6.77
C ILE A 145 -11.37 6.48 -7.98
N LEU A 146 -12.03 7.59 -8.32
CA LEU A 146 -11.68 8.41 -9.49
C LEU A 146 -10.25 8.96 -9.44
N LEU A 147 -9.71 9.22 -8.24
CA LEU A 147 -8.31 9.62 -8.06
C LEU A 147 -7.32 8.59 -8.66
N HIS A 148 -7.69 7.31 -8.66
CA HIS A 148 -6.85 6.20 -9.14
C HIS A 148 -7.29 5.71 -10.54
N VAL A 149 -8.59 5.77 -10.83
CA VAL A 149 -9.16 5.41 -12.14
C VAL A 149 -8.81 6.40 -13.25
N VAL A 150 -8.72 7.72 -12.99
CA VAL A 150 -8.37 8.69 -14.04
C VAL A 150 -6.99 8.44 -14.65
N PRO A 151 -5.90 8.24 -13.88
CA PRO A 151 -4.62 7.79 -14.42
C PRO A 151 -4.70 6.49 -15.22
N ALA A 152 -5.48 5.51 -14.74
CA ALA A 152 -5.68 4.22 -15.42
C ALA A 152 -6.44 4.36 -16.74
N TRP A 153 -7.43 5.25 -16.81
CA TRP A 153 -8.19 5.59 -18.01
C TRP A 153 -7.30 6.26 -19.07
N ILE A 154 -6.43 7.20 -18.68
CA ILE A 154 -5.45 7.82 -19.60
C ILE A 154 -4.53 6.74 -20.18
N TYR A 155 -3.99 5.85 -19.33
CA TYR A 155 -3.15 4.74 -19.75
C TYR A 155 -3.88 3.76 -20.69
N SER A 156 -5.13 3.42 -20.38
CA SER A 156 -5.97 2.53 -21.19
C SER A 156 -6.23 3.09 -22.59
N ASN A 157 -6.56 4.38 -22.70
CA ASN A 157 -6.83 5.01 -24.01
C ASN A 157 -5.57 5.19 -24.84
N LEU A 158 -4.41 5.45 -24.22
CA LEU A 158 -3.16 5.70 -24.93
C LEU A 158 -2.51 4.42 -25.48
N LEU A 159 -2.59 3.30 -24.75
CA LEU A 159 -1.82 2.09 -25.05
C LEU A 159 -2.66 0.83 -25.27
N GLN A 160 -3.99 0.91 -25.11
CA GLN A 160 -4.96 -0.20 -25.26
C GLN A 160 -4.46 -1.54 -24.70
N PRO A 161 -4.05 -1.60 -23.42
CA PRO A 161 -3.41 -2.76 -22.84
C PRO A 161 -4.44 -3.79 -22.37
N ASN A 162 -4.00 -5.03 -22.11
CA ASN A 162 -4.83 -6.01 -21.42
C ASN A 162 -5.23 -5.47 -20.03
N ARG A 163 -6.46 -5.75 -19.58
CA ARG A 163 -7.06 -5.30 -18.31
C ARG A 163 -6.17 -5.62 -17.12
N MET A 164 -5.60 -6.83 -17.08
CA MET A 164 -4.67 -7.27 -16.04
C MET A 164 -3.44 -6.35 -15.91
N LEU A 165 -2.94 -5.78 -17.01
CA LEU A 165 -1.82 -4.83 -16.97
C LEU A 165 -2.22 -3.48 -16.36
N ILE A 166 -3.49 -3.07 -16.50
CA ILE A 166 -4.02 -1.87 -15.85
C ILE A 166 -4.09 -2.05 -14.34
N PHE A 167 -4.53 -3.24 -13.86
CA PHE A 167 -4.48 -3.62 -12.45
C PHE A 167 -3.06 -3.48 -11.87
N TYR A 168 -2.06 -4.08 -12.51
CA TYR A 168 -0.66 -3.97 -12.05
C TYR A 168 -0.13 -2.53 -12.10
N ILE A 169 -0.53 -1.72 -13.08
CA ILE A 169 -0.08 -0.33 -13.19
C ILE A 169 -0.69 0.57 -12.11
N ILE A 170 -1.96 0.37 -11.73
CA ILE A 170 -2.55 1.05 -10.56
C ILE A 170 -1.73 0.70 -9.30
N ARG A 171 -1.36 -0.57 -9.08
CA ARG A 171 -0.52 -1.00 -7.95
C ARG A 171 0.89 -0.40 -8.01
N CYS A 172 1.49 -0.28 -9.20
CA CYS A 172 2.77 0.41 -9.37
C CYS A 172 2.68 1.92 -9.08
N VAL A 173 1.58 2.60 -9.45
CA VAL A 173 1.35 4.01 -9.11
C VAL A 173 1.20 4.20 -7.60
N LEU A 174 0.44 3.32 -6.93
CA LEU A 174 0.34 3.26 -5.46
C LEU A 174 1.72 3.07 -4.81
N GLY A 175 2.50 2.10 -5.28
CA GLY A 175 3.85 1.81 -4.79
C GLY A 175 4.84 2.96 -5.00
N LEU A 176 4.77 3.64 -6.16
CA LEU A 176 5.56 4.85 -6.45
C LEU A 176 5.21 5.98 -5.48
N PHE A 177 3.92 6.23 -5.26
CA PHE A 177 3.45 7.26 -4.34
C PHE A 177 3.83 6.96 -2.89
N CYS A 178 3.71 5.69 -2.46
CA CYS A 178 4.22 5.21 -1.18
C CYS A 178 5.71 5.53 -1.02
N ALA A 179 6.55 5.15 -2.00
CA ALA A 179 8.00 5.36 -1.95
C ALA A 179 8.39 6.85 -1.84
N PHE A 180 7.64 7.76 -2.48
CA PHE A 180 7.83 9.21 -2.29
C PHE A 180 7.50 9.65 -0.85
N CYS A 181 6.39 9.18 -0.29
CA CYS A 181 5.96 9.51 1.07
C CYS A 181 6.94 8.96 2.12
N GLU A 182 7.39 7.71 1.98
CA GLU A 182 8.42 7.08 2.81
C GLU A 182 9.75 7.84 2.75
N THR A 183 10.18 8.27 1.55
CA THR A 183 11.41 9.04 1.35
C THR A 183 11.34 10.40 2.04
N TYR A 184 10.18 11.08 1.94
CA TYR A 184 9.96 12.37 2.61
C TYR A 184 9.98 12.24 4.14
N PHE A 185 9.30 11.22 4.67
CA PHE A 185 9.31 10.87 6.09
C PHE A 185 10.72 10.49 6.58
N TYR A 186 11.43 9.63 5.86
CA TYR A 186 12.82 9.24 6.15
C TYR A 186 13.74 10.46 6.27
N LYS A 187 13.66 11.40 5.32
CA LYS A 187 14.40 12.66 5.35
C LYS A 187 14.07 13.52 6.57
N ALA A 188 12.81 13.57 6.98
CA ALA A 188 12.38 14.27 8.19
C ALA A 188 12.93 13.60 9.46
N VAL A 189 12.81 12.26 9.57
CA VAL A 189 13.31 11.47 10.70
C VAL A 189 14.82 11.61 10.86
N MET A 190 15.60 11.54 9.77
CA MET A 190 17.04 11.77 9.81
C MET A 190 17.44 13.14 10.36
N LYS A 191 16.64 14.18 10.07
CA LYS A 191 16.92 15.56 10.46
C LYS A 191 16.67 15.81 11.95
N GLU A 192 15.60 15.24 12.50
CA GLU A 192 15.18 15.48 13.90
C GLU A 192 15.75 14.41 14.86
N PHE A 193 15.60 13.11 14.54
CA PHE A 193 16.03 12.00 15.39
C PHE A 193 17.47 11.53 15.13
N GLY A 194 18.09 12.02 14.05
CA GLY A 194 19.46 11.70 13.67
C GLY A 194 19.63 10.43 12.84
N MET A 195 20.86 10.24 12.34
CA MET A 195 21.17 9.24 11.31
C MET A 195 20.94 7.78 11.73
N GLN A 196 21.16 7.43 13.01
CA GLN A 196 21.01 6.04 13.47
C GLN A 196 19.54 5.61 13.50
N VAL A 197 18.64 6.45 14.02
CA VAL A 197 17.20 6.23 13.97
C VAL A 197 16.72 6.17 12.52
N GLY A 198 17.16 7.10 11.67
CA GLY A 198 16.84 7.08 10.24
C GLY A 198 17.23 5.76 9.56
N LYS A 199 18.46 5.25 9.78
CA LYS A 199 18.92 3.97 9.23
C LYS A 199 18.04 2.78 9.66
N MET A 200 17.67 2.73 10.94
CA MET A 200 16.77 1.69 11.46
C MET A 200 15.37 1.81 10.86
N VAL A 201 14.78 3.01 10.82
CA VAL A 201 13.47 3.26 10.19
C VAL A 201 13.44 2.85 8.72
N LEU A 202 14.49 3.15 7.95
CA LEU A 202 14.61 2.72 6.57
C LEU A 202 14.60 1.19 6.43
N ILE A 203 15.42 0.48 7.22
CA ILE A 203 15.45 -0.99 7.20
C ILE A 203 14.09 -1.57 7.62
N PHE A 204 13.48 -1.04 8.69
CA PHE A 204 12.21 -1.55 9.20
C PHE A 204 11.07 -1.32 8.21
N MET A 205 11.01 -0.18 7.52
CA MET A 205 9.99 0.05 6.48
C MET A 205 10.24 -0.78 5.21
N LEU A 206 11.51 -0.96 4.79
CA LEU A 206 11.85 -1.76 3.60
C LEU A 206 11.48 -3.24 3.75
N PHE A 207 11.75 -3.83 4.91
CA PHE A 207 11.66 -5.28 5.10
C PHE A 207 10.40 -5.75 5.84
N SER A 208 9.63 -4.89 6.52
CA SER A 208 8.44 -5.35 7.26
C SER A 208 7.34 -5.90 6.34
N PRO A 209 6.79 -7.10 6.62
CA PRO A 209 5.63 -7.64 5.90
C PRO A 209 4.44 -6.68 5.88
N GLY A 210 4.17 -5.99 6.99
CA GLY A 210 3.07 -5.03 7.08
C GLY A 210 3.19 -3.89 6.06
N MET A 211 4.37 -3.28 5.94
CA MET A 211 4.62 -2.24 4.93
C MET A 211 4.63 -2.82 3.51
N PHE A 212 5.10 -4.05 3.30
CA PHE A 212 5.06 -4.70 1.99
C PHE A 212 3.62 -4.82 1.49
N ILE A 213 2.73 -5.44 2.28
CA ILE A 213 1.31 -5.66 1.95
C ILE A 213 0.57 -4.32 1.81
N SER A 214 0.62 -3.47 2.83
CA SER A 214 -0.17 -2.22 2.86
C SER A 214 0.24 -1.23 1.77
N SER A 215 1.50 -1.27 1.30
CA SER A 215 2.00 -0.26 0.38
C SER A 215 1.38 -0.25 -1.02
N THR A 216 0.74 -1.34 -1.45
CA THR A 216 0.15 -1.48 -2.79
C THR A 216 -1.29 -2.01 -2.81
N ALA A 217 -1.88 -2.23 -1.63
CA ALA A 217 -3.31 -2.53 -1.48
C ALA A 217 -4.14 -1.29 -1.82
N PHE A 218 -5.15 -1.43 -2.68
CA PHE A 218 -6.06 -0.36 -3.09
C PHE A 218 -7.13 -0.13 -2.02
N LEU A 219 -6.71 0.38 -0.87
CA LEU A 219 -7.57 0.66 0.29
C LEU A 219 -7.39 2.09 0.81
N PRO A 220 -8.46 2.75 1.30
CA PRO A 220 -8.37 4.06 1.95
C PRO A 220 -7.42 4.08 3.16
N SER A 221 -7.22 2.95 3.83
CA SER A 221 -6.26 2.81 4.91
C SER A 221 -4.81 2.90 4.44
N SER A 222 -4.48 2.36 3.26
CA SER A 222 -3.19 2.53 2.58
C SER A 222 -2.97 3.97 2.14
N PHE A 223 -4.00 4.63 1.58
CA PHE A 223 -3.92 6.06 1.26
C PHE A 223 -3.70 6.92 2.53
N SER A 224 -4.39 6.58 3.62
CA SER A 224 -4.22 7.22 4.93
C SER A 224 -2.80 6.99 5.51
N MET A 225 -2.18 5.84 5.25
CA MET A 225 -0.77 5.58 5.60
C MET A 225 0.18 6.53 4.84
N TYR A 226 -0.05 6.74 3.54
CA TYR A 226 0.74 7.70 2.76
C TYR A 226 0.58 9.12 3.31
N MET A 227 -0.65 9.51 3.67
CA MET A 227 -0.93 10.82 4.26
C MET A 227 -0.32 10.97 5.65
N CYS A 228 -0.27 9.91 6.47
CA CYS A 228 0.37 9.88 7.78
C CYS A 228 1.90 10.04 7.68
N LEU A 229 2.54 9.40 6.70
CA LEU A 229 3.95 9.63 6.35
C LEU A 229 4.22 11.09 6.01
N LEU A 230 3.39 11.68 5.14
CA LEU A 230 3.53 13.08 4.72
C LEU A 230 3.23 14.07 5.85
N SER A 231 2.16 13.87 6.62
CA SER A 231 1.76 14.77 7.71
C SER A 231 2.80 14.76 8.83
N THR A 232 3.22 13.58 9.26
CA THR A 232 4.24 13.42 10.32
C THR A 232 5.60 13.95 9.82
N GLY A 233 6.00 13.64 8.59
CA GLY A 233 7.22 14.19 8.00
C GLY A 233 7.20 15.72 7.86
N ALA A 234 6.06 16.29 7.46
CA ALA A 234 5.88 17.74 7.34
C ALA A 234 5.90 18.43 8.71
N TRP A 235 5.24 17.83 9.71
CA TRP A 235 5.22 18.30 11.09
C TRP A 235 6.61 18.30 11.74
N ILE A 236 7.36 17.19 11.62
CA ILE A 236 8.76 17.11 12.05
C ILE A 236 9.61 18.20 11.35
N MET A 237 9.39 18.43 10.05
CA MET A 237 10.06 19.51 9.31
C MET A 237 9.51 20.93 9.59
N ARG A 238 8.54 21.08 10.51
CA ARG A 238 7.85 22.34 10.87
C ARG A 238 7.10 23.03 9.73
N LYS A 239 6.67 22.26 8.72
CA LYS A 239 5.79 22.69 7.62
C LYS A 239 4.33 22.39 7.96
N TYR A 240 3.80 23.14 8.93
CA TYR A 240 2.47 22.93 9.49
C TYR A 240 1.35 23.04 8.46
N GLU A 241 1.52 23.90 7.47
CA GLU A 241 0.59 24.13 6.36
C GLU A 241 0.34 22.84 5.57
N LEU A 242 1.44 22.15 5.20
CA LEU A 242 1.39 20.87 4.52
C LEU A 242 0.86 19.76 5.45
N ALA A 243 1.23 19.78 6.73
CA ALA A 243 0.79 18.77 7.69
C ALA A 243 -0.73 18.79 7.94
N VAL A 244 -1.32 19.99 8.07
CA VAL A 244 -2.79 20.16 8.18
C VAL A 244 -3.47 19.73 6.88
N PHE A 245 -2.94 20.14 5.73
CA PHE A 245 -3.50 19.78 4.42
C PHE A 245 -3.52 18.26 4.18
N THR A 246 -2.45 17.53 4.50
CA THR A 246 -2.43 16.07 4.28
C THR A 246 -3.26 15.30 5.30
N VAL A 247 -3.40 15.79 6.55
CA VAL A 247 -4.39 15.24 7.50
C VAL A 247 -5.81 15.43 6.96
N ALA A 248 -6.14 16.62 6.44
CA ALA A 248 -7.45 16.88 5.83
C ALA A 248 -7.69 15.99 4.59
N LEU A 249 -6.68 15.78 3.75
CA LEU A 249 -6.75 14.86 2.60
C LEU A 249 -7.04 13.42 3.05
N SER A 250 -6.33 12.95 4.08
CA SER A 250 -6.57 11.65 4.72
C SER A 250 -7.99 11.51 5.28
N THR A 251 -8.47 12.56 5.91
CA THR A 251 -9.77 12.59 6.61
C THR A 251 -10.93 12.59 5.61
N PHE A 252 -10.89 13.45 4.60
CA PHE A 252 -12.03 13.65 3.70
C PHE A 252 -12.01 12.73 2.48
N ILE A 253 -10.85 12.43 1.88
CA ILE A 253 -10.79 11.61 0.65
C ILE A 253 -10.78 10.11 0.97
N SER A 254 -10.02 9.68 1.99
CA SER A 254 -9.90 8.27 2.32
C SER A 254 -10.81 7.82 3.47
N TRP A 255 -10.59 8.31 4.69
CA TRP A 255 -11.24 7.76 5.87
C TRP A 255 -11.33 8.79 7.00
N PRO A 256 -12.52 9.21 7.45
CA PRO A 256 -12.67 10.31 8.41
C PRO A 256 -12.01 10.05 9.77
N PHE A 257 -11.93 8.79 10.18
CA PHE A 257 -11.24 8.39 11.42
C PHE A 257 -9.73 8.69 11.37
N ALA A 258 -9.13 8.81 10.17
CA ALA A 258 -7.72 9.20 10.00
C ALA A 258 -7.36 10.56 10.62
N ALA A 259 -8.35 11.44 10.87
CA ALA A 259 -8.19 12.68 11.62
C ALA A 259 -7.51 12.47 12.98
N LEU A 260 -7.69 11.30 13.61
CA LEU A 260 -7.08 10.93 14.88
C LEU A 260 -5.53 10.95 14.84
N THR A 261 -4.93 10.61 13.69
CA THR A 261 -3.46 10.73 13.49
C THR A 261 -2.97 12.18 13.52
N GLY A 262 -3.85 13.13 13.17
CA GLY A 262 -3.60 14.56 13.19
C GLY A 262 -3.81 15.22 14.55
N ALA A 263 -4.43 14.56 15.53
CA ALA A 263 -4.71 15.16 16.83
C ALA A 263 -3.44 15.66 17.56
N PRO A 264 -2.30 14.94 17.58
CA PRO A 264 -1.05 15.46 18.12
C PRO A 264 -0.49 16.68 17.38
N ILE A 265 -0.70 16.77 16.07
CA ILE A 265 -0.30 17.93 15.25
C ILE A 265 -1.13 19.14 15.65
N ALA A 266 -2.45 18.96 15.82
CA ALA A 266 -3.34 20.00 16.32
C ALA A 266 -2.96 20.44 17.75
N ILE A 267 -2.57 19.51 18.64
CA ILE A 267 -2.11 19.83 20.00
C ILE A 267 -0.79 20.63 19.98
N ASP A 268 0.20 20.25 19.16
CA ASP A 268 1.44 21.02 19.00
C ASP A 268 1.17 22.43 18.46
N MET A 269 0.31 22.54 17.45
CA MET A 269 -0.04 23.83 16.87
C MET A 269 -0.83 24.73 17.83
N LEU A 270 -1.86 24.22 18.50
CA LEU A 270 -2.75 25.03 19.34
C LEU A 270 -2.15 25.33 20.71
N PHE A 271 -1.64 24.33 21.43
CA PHE A 271 -1.27 24.50 22.84
C PHE A 271 0.21 24.74 23.05
N ILE A 272 1.08 24.01 22.35
CA ILE A 272 2.55 24.09 22.56
C ILE A 272 3.13 25.31 21.83
N ARG A 273 2.72 25.53 20.57
CA ARG A 273 3.31 26.57 19.69
C ARG A 273 2.39 27.76 19.45
N LYS A 274 1.13 27.70 19.89
CA LYS A 274 0.14 28.79 19.82
C LYS A 274 -0.06 29.37 18.40
N LEU A 275 0.08 28.52 17.38
CA LEU A 275 -0.08 28.83 15.95
C LEU A 275 -1.56 28.85 15.52
N HIS A 276 -2.46 29.35 16.37
CA HIS A 276 -3.92 29.31 16.18
C HIS A 276 -4.36 29.81 14.80
N ARG A 277 -3.87 31.00 14.39
CA ARG A 277 -4.21 31.59 13.09
C ARG A 277 -3.83 30.67 11.93
N LYS A 278 -2.63 30.07 11.94
CA LYS A 278 -2.21 29.13 10.89
C LYS A 278 -3.06 27.87 10.89
N PHE A 279 -3.36 27.32 12.07
CA PHE A 279 -4.22 26.14 12.19
C PHE A 279 -5.59 26.39 11.56
N PHE A 280 -6.34 27.39 12.04
CA PHE A 280 -7.70 27.64 11.55
C PHE A 280 -7.72 28.05 10.07
N GLN A 281 -6.77 28.87 9.60
CA GLN A 281 -6.68 29.23 8.19
C GLN A 281 -6.48 28.00 7.30
N TRP A 282 -5.49 27.15 7.61
CA TRP A 282 -5.20 25.97 6.77
C TRP A 282 -6.24 24.87 6.92
N SER A 283 -6.88 24.70 8.08
CA SER A 283 -8.01 23.79 8.24
C SER A 283 -9.19 24.21 7.35
N VAL A 284 -9.58 25.49 7.37
CA VAL A 284 -10.68 26.00 6.51
C VAL A 284 -10.34 25.89 5.03
N ILE A 285 -9.13 26.32 4.63
CA ILE A 285 -8.66 26.22 3.24
C ILE A 285 -8.68 24.76 2.76
N SER A 286 -8.16 23.83 3.56
CA SER A 286 -8.12 22.41 3.20
C SER A 286 -9.51 21.80 3.10
N SER A 287 -10.39 22.08 4.07
CA SER A 287 -11.78 21.62 4.04
C SER A 287 -12.52 22.11 2.79
N ILE A 288 -12.39 23.39 2.41
CA ILE A 288 -13.06 23.92 1.21
C ILE A 288 -12.49 23.28 -0.06
N ILE A 289 -11.17 23.25 -0.22
CA ILE A 289 -10.51 22.73 -1.43
C ILE A 289 -10.79 21.24 -1.66
N ILE A 290 -10.94 20.46 -0.59
CA ILE A 290 -11.10 19.00 -0.68
C ILE A 290 -12.59 18.61 -0.68
N LEU A 291 -13.38 19.16 0.24
CA LEU A 291 -14.76 18.71 0.47
C LEU A 291 -15.73 19.22 -0.60
N VAL A 292 -15.52 20.44 -1.16
CA VAL A 292 -16.42 20.97 -2.19
C VAL A 292 -16.36 20.16 -3.50
N PRO A 293 -15.18 19.82 -4.07
CA PRO A 293 -15.12 18.92 -5.22
C PRO A 293 -15.65 17.51 -4.90
N LEU A 294 -15.35 16.96 -3.72
CA LEU A 294 -15.80 15.63 -3.31
C LEU A 294 -17.32 15.54 -3.23
N ILE A 295 -17.97 16.47 -2.52
CA ILE A 295 -19.44 16.53 -2.42
C ILE A 295 -20.05 16.65 -3.82
N LYS A 296 -19.49 17.52 -4.68
CA LYS A 296 -19.99 17.69 -6.05
C LYS A 296 -19.89 16.39 -6.86
N MET A 297 -18.72 15.77 -6.90
CA MET A 297 -18.45 14.58 -7.72
C MET A 297 -19.22 13.36 -7.22
N ASP A 298 -19.26 13.13 -5.91
CA ASP A 298 -20.06 12.04 -5.33
C ASP A 298 -21.55 12.28 -5.54
N SER A 299 -22.05 13.52 -5.38
CA SER A 299 -23.47 13.82 -5.60
C SER A 299 -23.90 13.66 -7.06
N GLU A 300 -23.04 14.01 -8.03
CA GLU A 300 -23.29 13.79 -9.46
C GLU A 300 -23.36 12.29 -9.79
N LEU A 301 -22.53 11.44 -9.18
CA LEU A 301 -22.51 10.00 -9.44
C LEU A 301 -23.61 9.22 -8.70
N TYR A 302 -23.97 9.62 -7.48
CA TYR A 302 -25.09 9.04 -6.74
C TYR A 302 -26.46 9.57 -7.19
N GLY A 303 -26.51 10.69 -7.92
CA GLY A 303 -27.76 11.33 -8.38
C GLY A 303 -28.55 12.02 -7.26
N LYS A 304 -27.97 12.18 -6.08
CA LYS A 304 -28.54 12.87 -4.91
C LYS A 304 -27.45 13.61 -4.16
N PHE A 305 -27.79 14.58 -3.31
CA PHE A 305 -26.79 15.22 -2.43
C PHE A 305 -26.17 14.21 -1.45
N VAL A 306 -24.84 14.05 -1.50
CA VAL A 306 -24.08 13.08 -0.69
C VAL A 306 -22.85 13.73 -0.08
N ILE A 307 -22.64 13.45 1.22
CA ILE A 307 -21.38 13.70 1.93
C ILE A 307 -20.90 12.35 2.47
N ALA A 308 -20.27 11.52 1.62
CA ALA A 308 -19.91 10.14 2.00
C ALA A 308 -19.06 10.03 3.29
N PRO A 309 -18.07 10.92 3.56
CA PRO A 309 -17.34 10.93 4.82
C PRO A 309 -18.18 11.25 6.06
N LEU A 310 -19.32 11.93 5.90
CA LEU A 310 -20.28 12.13 7.00
C LEU A 310 -21.17 10.89 7.16
N ASN A 311 -21.69 10.34 6.06
CA ASN A 311 -22.54 9.15 6.07
C ASN A 311 -21.88 7.96 6.79
N ILE A 312 -20.60 7.69 6.51
CA ILE A 312 -19.85 6.60 7.18
C ILE A 312 -19.61 6.87 8.67
N VAL A 313 -19.46 8.13 9.09
CA VAL A 313 -19.35 8.50 10.52
C VAL A 313 -20.69 8.33 11.22
N MET A 314 -21.79 8.77 10.58
CA MET A 314 -23.14 8.57 11.10
C MET A 314 -23.46 7.07 11.25
N TYR A 315 -23.16 6.26 10.23
CA TYR A 315 -23.35 4.81 10.26
C TYR A 315 -22.53 4.14 11.38
N ASN A 316 -21.21 4.37 11.43
CA ASN A 316 -20.33 3.66 12.36
C ASN A 316 -20.47 4.07 13.83
N LEU A 317 -20.89 5.31 14.14
CA LEU A 317 -20.93 5.83 15.51
C LEU A 317 -22.33 6.00 16.10
N PHE A 318 -23.38 6.04 15.27
CA PHE A 318 -24.75 6.38 15.71
C PHE A 318 -25.80 5.34 15.29
N THR A 319 -25.39 4.14 14.86
CA THR A 319 -26.30 2.99 14.65
C THR A 319 -26.00 1.86 15.63
N ASP A 320 -27.03 1.13 16.04
CA ASP A 320 -26.92 0.08 17.08
C ASP A 320 -26.11 -1.16 16.63
N HIS A 321 -25.97 -1.36 15.31
CA HIS A 321 -25.24 -2.50 14.75
C HIS A 321 -23.82 -2.13 14.29
N GLY A 322 -23.66 -0.98 13.62
CA GLY A 322 -22.38 -0.41 13.22
C GLY A 322 -21.42 -1.41 12.55
N PRO A 323 -20.12 -1.40 12.88
CA PRO A 323 -19.14 -2.31 12.30
C PRO A 323 -19.17 -3.73 12.89
N ASN A 324 -19.82 -3.93 14.05
CA ASN A 324 -19.83 -5.22 14.75
C ASN A 324 -20.62 -6.32 14.01
N LEU A 325 -21.44 -5.93 13.04
CA LEU A 325 -22.18 -6.81 12.13
C LEU A 325 -21.28 -7.82 11.39
N TYR A 326 -20.01 -7.47 11.15
CA TYR A 326 -19.03 -8.30 10.46
C TYR A 326 -18.14 -9.12 11.40
N GLY A 327 -18.53 -9.22 12.68
CA GLY A 327 -17.83 -9.99 13.70
C GLY A 327 -16.91 -9.14 14.60
N THR A 328 -16.48 -9.73 15.71
CA THR A 328 -15.67 -9.09 16.74
C THR A 328 -14.49 -9.96 17.14
N GLU A 329 -13.35 -9.34 17.41
CA GLU A 329 -12.09 -10.03 17.70
C GLU A 329 -11.54 -9.60 19.08
N PRO A 330 -10.80 -10.47 19.80
CA PRO A 330 -10.27 -10.14 21.12
C PRO A 330 -9.16 -9.08 21.05
N ILE A 331 -8.85 -8.45 22.19
CA ILE A 331 -7.78 -7.45 22.32
C ILE A 331 -6.43 -7.96 21.75
N CYS A 332 -6.13 -9.24 21.93
CA CYS A 332 -4.90 -9.87 21.44
C CYS A 332 -4.72 -9.83 19.91
N PHE A 333 -5.78 -9.63 19.12
CA PHE A 333 -5.75 -9.61 17.65
C PHE A 333 -4.69 -8.65 17.11
N TYR A 334 -4.69 -7.39 17.56
CA TYR A 334 -3.72 -6.40 17.08
C TYR A 334 -2.31 -6.59 17.63
N PHE A 335 -2.15 -7.25 18.78
CA PHE A 335 -0.83 -7.64 19.26
C PHE A 335 -0.24 -8.76 18.39
N LEU A 336 -1.04 -9.76 18.03
CA LEU A 336 -0.65 -10.83 17.12
C LEU A 336 -0.37 -10.30 15.71
N ASN A 337 -1.21 -9.41 15.18
CA ASN A 337 -0.98 -8.76 13.89
C ASN A 337 0.32 -7.93 13.90
N GLY A 338 0.53 -7.10 14.93
CA GLY A 338 1.75 -6.32 15.08
C GLY A 338 3.01 -7.18 15.17
N LEU A 339 2.96 -8.30 15.90
CA LEU A 339 4.05 -9.27 15.96
C LEU A 339 4.32 -9.95 14.62
N LEU A 340 3.29 -10.34 13.87
CA LEU A 340 3.47 -10.94 12.54
C LEU A 340 4.02 -9.96 11.50
N ASN A 341 3.64 -8.68 11.58
CA ASN A 341 4.01 -7.68 10.58
C ASN A 341 5.28 -6.89 10.90
N PHE A 342 5.68 -6.82 12.17
CA PHE A 342 6.84 -6.02 12.61
C PHE A 342 7.74 -6.75 13.62
N ASN A 343 7.44 -8.00 13.99
CA ASN A 343 8.28 -8.86 14.84
C ASN A 343 8.73 -8.13 16.13
N ILE A 344 10.02 -8.20 16.45
CA ILE A 344 10.65 -7.50 17.58
C ILE A 344 10.52 -5.97 17.52
N VAL A 345 10.29 -5.38 16.34
CA VAL A 345 10.12 -3.91 16.19
C VAL A 345 8.79 -3.47 16.78
N PHE A 346 7.75 -4.31 16.74
CA PHE A 346 6.47 -4.03 17.42
C PHE A 346 6.62 -4.00 18.94
N ILE A 347 7.32 -4.98 19.51
CA ILE A 347 7.62 -5.02 20.96
C ILE A 347 8.41 -3.77 21.36
N ALA A 348 9.44 -3.41 20.58
CA ALA A 348 10.20 -2.18 20.79
C ALA A 348 9.33 -0.92 20.64
N ALA A 349 8.36 -0.90 19.72
CA ALA A 349 7.44 0.22 19.55
C ALA A 349 6.55 0.42 20.77
N ILE A 350 5.98 -0.65 21.33
CA ILE A 350 5.17 -0.57 22.56
C ILE A 350 6.01 -0.09 23.75
N LEU A 351 7.25 -0.59 23.89
CA LEU A 351 8.12 -0.26 25.03
C LEU A 351 8.83 1.10 24.92
N ALA A 352 8.74 1.78 23.76
CA ALA A 352 9.47 3.02 23.52
C ALA A 352 9.23 4.13 24.57
N PRO A 353 8.01 4.39 25.09
CA PRO A 353 7.79 5.44 26.08
C PRO A 353 8.57 5.16 27.38
N SER A 354 8.53 3.92 27.86
CA SER A 354 9.27 3.47 29.05
C SER A 354 10.78 3.63 28.87
N PHE A 355 11.32 3.26 27.71
CA PHE A 355 12.74 3.41 27.42
C PHE A 355 13.18 4.87 27.23
N ILE A 356 12.31 5.75 26.70
CA ILE A 356 12.56 7.19 26.62
C ILE A 356 12.61 7.81 28.03
N LEU A 357 11.65 7.48 28.89
CA LEU A 357 11.61 7.94 30.28
C LEU A 357 12.84 7.46 31.07
N LEU A 358 13.18 6.17 30.99
CA LEU A 358 14.35 5.60 31.64
C LEU A 358 15.66 6.23 31.14
N ARG A 359 15.80 6.43 29.83
CA ARG A 359 16.95 7.15 29.23
C ARG A 359 17.06 8.56 29.80
N ASN A 360 15.97 9.30 29.90
CA ASN A 360 15.97 10.67 30.42
C ASN A 360 16.35 10.72 31.90
N PHE A 361 15.86 9.77 32.71
CA PHE A 361 16.22 9.62 34.12
C PHE A 361 17.71 9.28 34.31
N VAL A 362 18.25 8.33 33.55
CA VAL A 362 19.67 7.97 33.60
C VAL A 362 20.54 9.14 33.14
N ALA A 363 20.15 9.85 32.08
CA ALA A 363 20.90 10.99 31.56
C ALA A 363 20.94 12.19 32.52
N SER A 364 19.84 12.48 33.22
CA SER A 364 19.75 13.61 34.17
C SER A 364 20.65 13.40 35.39
N ARG A 365 20.70 12.17 35.93
CA ARG A 365 21.58 11.79 37.05
C ARG A 365 23.07 12.04 36.78
N ILE A 366 23.49 12.00 35.51
CA ILE A 366 24.91 12.06 35.10
C ILE A 366 25.34 13.51 34.77
N LYS A 367 24.47 14.50 34.99
CA LYS A 367 24.72 15.93 34.71
C LYS A 367 25.21 16.21 33.28
N ARG A 368 24.90 15.32 32.31
CA ARG A 368 25.15 15.60 30.89
C ARG A 368 24.22 16.73 30.47
N LYS A 369 24.78 17.94 30.31
CA LYS A 369 24.12 19.06 29.62
C LYS A 369 24.04 18.76 28.12
N GLY A 370 23.20 17.79 27.76
CA GLY A 370 22.62 17.67 26.43
C GLY A 370 21.22 18.28 26.45
N GLU A 371 20.73 18.75 25.31
CA GLU A 371 19.38 19.25 25.20
C GLU A 371 18.39 18.09 25.39
N TYR A 372 17.63 18.11 26.50
CA TYR A 372 16.57 17.12 26.78
C TYR A 372 15.33 17.41 25.90
N PHE A 373 15.49 17.29 24.58
CA PHE A 373 14.45 17.69 23.63
C PHE A 373 13.25 16.73 23.64
N SER A 374 12.07 17.34 23.73
CA SER A 374 10.75 16.74 23.90
C SER A 374 10.19 16.06 22.63
N HIS A 375 10.85 15.01 22.14
CA HIS A 375 10.46 14.29 20.92
C HIS A 375 9.26 13.34 21.10
N TRP A 376 8.76 13.13 22.32
CA TRP A 376 7.72 12.15 22.62
C TRP A 376 6.41 12.41 21.87
N ILE A 377 6.07 13.68 21.64
CA ILE A 377 4.82 14.06 20.97
C ILE A 377 4.73 13.51 19.53
N TYR A 378 5.85 13.46 18.80
CA TYR A 378 5.89 12.90 17.44
C TYR A 378 5.61 11.39 17.39
N LEU A 379 5.67 10.69 18.53
CA LEU A 379 5.35 9.26 18.65
C LEU A 379 3.90 9.01 19.07
N THR A 380 3.22 10.02 19.63
CA THR A 380 1.84 9.88 20.14
C THR A 380 0.78 9.48 19.11
N PRO A 381 0.86 9.81 17.79
CA PRO A 381 -0.17 9.37 16.85
C PRO A 381 -0.28 7.83 16.76
N PHE A 382 0.83 7.10 16.94
CA PHE A 382 0.80 5.63 17.02
C PHE A 382 -0.01 5.15 18.23
N TYR A 383 0.32 5.61 19.44
CA TYR A 383 -0.34 5.11 20.65
C TYR A 383 -1.81 5.50 20.72
N ILE A 384 -2.17 6.72 20.31
CA ILE A 384 -3.57 7.16 20.28
C ILE A 384 -4.38 6.28 19.33
N TRP A 385 -3.87 6.05 18.12
CA TRP A 385 -4.51 5.16 17.15
C TRP A 385 -4.63 3.73 17.66
N PHE A 386 -3.52 3.17 18.13
CA PHE A 386 -3.44 1.79 18.59
C PHE A 386 -4.37 1.53 19.78
N ILE A 387 -4.44 2.46 20.75
CA ILE A 387 -5.37 2.37 21.89
C ILE A 387 -6.82 2.40 21.39
N VAL A 388 -7.21 3.39 20.59
CA VAL A 388 -8.60 3.54 20.13
C VAL A 388 -9.07 2.29 19.39
N PHE A 389 -8.30 1.80 18.42
CA PHE A 389 -8.69 0.61 17.66
C PHE A 389 -8.61 -0.69 18.47
N THR A 390 -7.68 -0.82 19.43
CA THR A 390 -7.60 -2.01 20.30
C THR A 390 -8.85 -2.20 21.16
N PHE A 391 -9.48 -1.10 21.60
CA PHE A 391 -10.73 -1.14 22.36
C PHE A 391 -12.01 -1.21 21.51
N GLN A 392 -11.93 -1.06 20.18
CA GLN A 392 -13.10 -1.34 19.31
C GLN A 392 -13.37 -2.85 19.26
N PRO A 393 -14.63 -3.34 19.37
CA PRO A 393 -14.91 -4.78 19.33
C PRO A 393 -14.58 -5.40 17.97
N HIS A 394 -15.07 -4.80 16.89
CA HIS A 394 -14.70 -5.14 15.52
C HIS A 394 -13.26 -4.71 15.19
N LYS A 395 -12.48 -5.60 14.57
CA LYS A 395 -11.07 -5.38 14.25
C LYS A 395 -10.71 -6.04 12.92
N GLU A 396 -9.91 -5.33 12.13
CA GLU A 396 -9.37 -5.83 10.86
C GLU A 396 -7.93 -5.33 10.71
N GLU A 397 -7.07 -6.14 10.11
CA GLU A 397 -5.65 -5.83 9.89
C GLU A 397 -5.44 -4.46 9.22
N ARG A 398 -6.23 -4.16 8.18
CA ARG A 398 -6.13 -2.92 7.41
C ARG A 398 -6.38 -1.66 8.23
N PHE A 399 -7.08 -1.71 9.36
CA PHE A 399 -7.31 -0.54 10.21
C PHE A 399 -6.02 -0.03 10.88
N LEU A 400 -4.97 -0.85 10.98
CA LEU A 400 -3.67 -0.41 11.49
C LEU A 400 -2.71 0.14 10.43
N PHE A 401 -3.00 -0.05 9.12
CA PHE A 401 -2.15 0.46 8.04
C PHE A 401 -1.76 1.94 8.22
N PRO A 402 -2.64 2.87 8.64
CA PRO A 402 -2.29 4.29 8.78
C PRO A 402 -1.09 4.57 9.72
N VAL A 403 -0.82 3.69 10.69
CA VAL A 403 0.26 3.87 11.68
C VAL A 403 1.41 2.87 11.56
N TYR A 404 1.41 1.99 10.57
CA TYR A 404 2.51 1.06 10.28
C TYR A 404 3.90 1.72 10.21
N PRO A 405 4.10 2.88 9.53
CA PRO A 405 5.38 3.59 9.54
C PRO A 405 5.78 4.14 10.91
N LEU A 406 4.80 4.44 11.77
CA LEU A 406 5.04 4.94 13.11
C LEU A 406 5.45 3.84 14.09
N ILE A 407 5.05 2.58 13.85
CA ILE A 407 5.61 1.40 14.53
C ILE A 407 7.12 1.33 14.25
N CYS A 408 7.54 1.49 12.99
CA CYS A 408 8.95 1.53 12.62
C CYS A 408 9.70 2.67 13.33
N LEU A 409 9.12 3.87 13.41
CA LEU A 409 9.71 5.01 14.14
C LEU A 409 9.83 4.74 15.64
N CYS A 410 8.76 4.30 16.29
CA CYS A 410 8.75 4.02 17.74
C CYS A 410 9.76 2.92 18.10
N GLY A 411 9.80 1.83 17.34
CA GLY A 411 10.77 0.75 17.54
C GLY A 411 12.22 1.21 17.36
N ALA A 412 12.49 2.01 16.33
CA ALA A 412 13.84 2.58 16.11
C ALA A 412 14.26 3.55 17.22
N VAL A 413 13.35 4.38 17.74
CA VAL A 413 13.62 5.28 18.87
C VAL A 413 13.82 4.51 20.18
N CYS A 414 13.09 3.42 20.40
CA CYS A 414 13.30 2.52 21.54
C CYS A 414 14.69 1.90 21.51
N ILE A 415 15.05 1.23 20.41
CA ILE A 415 16.36 0.59 20.24
C ILE A 415 17.48 1.63 20.37
N HIS A 416 17.36 2.80 19.75
CA HIS A 416 18.33 3.88 19.91
C HIS A 416 18.46 4.38 21.36
N SER A 417 17.35 4.43 22.10
CA SER A 417 17.38 4.79 23.53
C SER A 417 18.08 3.72 24.36
N MET A 418 17.87 2.43 24.08
CA MET A 418 18.62 1.32 24.67
C MET A 418 20.13 1.42 24.37
N GLN A 419 20.51 1.71 23.12
CA GLN A 419 21.92 1.93 22.73
C GLN A 419 22.57 3.07 23.51
N ILE A 420 21.86 4.20 23.68
CA ILE A 420 22.32 5.33 24.48
C ILE A 420 22.52 4.93 25.95
N MET A 421 21.54 4.28 26.58
CA MET A 421 21.65 3.83 27.98
C MET A 421 22.81 2.85 28.17
N TYR A 422 22.95 1.86 27.30
CA TYR A 422 24.09 0.93 27.32
C TYR A 422 25.43 1.67 27.24
N SER A 423 25.56 2.62 26.30
CA SER A 423 26.79 3.42 26.16
C SER A 423 27.10 4.27 27.40
N ILE A 424 26.07 4.72 28.11
CA ILE A 424 26.19 5.48 29.36
C ILE A 424 26.69 4.57 30.48
N ILE A 425 26.00 3.44 30.73
CA ILE A 425 26.33 2.48 31.78
C ILE A 425 27.77 1.96 31.62
N VAL A 426 28.14 1.54 30.40
CA VAL A 426 29.51 1.08 30.08
C VAL A 426 30.54 2.19 30.34
N SER A 427 30.23 3.45 30.00
CA SER A 427 31.15 4.58 30.26
C SER A 427 31.31 4.94 31.74
N GLN A 428 30.37 4.55 32.60
CA GLN A 428 30.49 4.68 34.06
C GLN A 428 31.31 3.54 34.66
N ILE A 429 31.11 2.30 34.20
CA ILE A 429 31.78 1.12 34.74
C ILE A 429 33.26 1.05 34.30
N PHE A 430 33.55 1.26 33.01
CA PHE A 430 34.89 1.07 32.42
C PHE A 430 35.67 2.37 32.21
N GLY A 431 35.16 3.50 32.70
CA GLY A 431 35.82 4.80 32.65
C GLY A 431 35.81 5.49 31.27
N LYS A 432 36.12 6.80 31.28
CA LYS A 432 36.04 7.69 30.10
C LYS A 432 37.01 7.33 28.95
N ASN A 433 38.08 6.59 29.24
CA ASN A 433 39.09 6.23 28.24
C ASN A 433 38.68 5.05 27.34
N SER A 434 37.58 4.37 27.66
CA SER A 434 36.96 3.44 26.72
C SER A 434 36.40 4.22 25.52
N LYS A 435 37.17 4.26 24.43
CA LYS A 435 36.76 4.81 23.12
C LYS A 435 35.35 4.30 22.81
N ARG A 436 34.38 5.23 22.56
CA ARG A 436 32.95 4.93 22.29
C ARG A 436 32.76 3.54 21.70
N LEU A 437 32.44 2.56 22.56
CA LEU A 437 32.56 1.16 22.19
C LEU A 437 31.65 0.85 20.99
N PRO A 438 32.16 0.23 19.91
CA PRO A 438 31.34 -0.19 18.77
C PRO A 438 30.19 -1.11 19.20
N GLY A 439 30.28 -1.77 20.37
CA GLY A 439 29.19 -2.50 21.02
C GLY A 439 27.86 -1.75 21.11
N SER A 440 27.88 -0.41 21.24
CA SER A 440 26.64 0.39 21.20
C SER A 440 25.91 0.30 19.85
N GLN A 441 26.62 0.14 18.72
CA GLN A 441 26.02 -0.05 17.40
C GLN A 441 25.62 -1.50 17.14
N ILE A 442 26.27 -2.48 17.79
CA ILE A 442 25.96 -3.92 17.64
C ILE A 442 24.49 -4.20 17.93
N LEU A 443 23.90 -3.62 19.00
CA LEU A 443 22.48 -3.84 19.32
C LEU A 443 21.55 -3.46 18.15
N GLY A 444 21.74 -2.27 17.55
CA GLY A 444 20.92 -1.83 16.42
C GLY A 444 21.14 -2.67 15.15
N ILE A 445 22.38 -3.08 14.88
CA ILE A 445 22.71 -3.98 13.76
C ILE A 445 22.07 -5.36 13.99
N PHE A 446 22.16 -5.92 15.19
CA PHE A 446 21.54 -7.19 15.57
C PHE A 446 20.02 -7.13 15.45
N SER A 447 19.37 -6.09 15.96
CA SER A 447 17.93 -5.88 15.79
C SER A 447 17.52 -5.77 14.31
N CYS A 448 18.34 -5.12 13.47
CA CYS A 448 18.11 -5.07 12.03
C CYS A 448 18.23 -6.46 11.38
N ILE A 449 19.27 -7.23 11.70
CA ILE A 449 19.47 -8.59 11.17
C ILE A 449 18.33 -9.51 11.59
N VAL A 450 17.97 -9.54 12.88
CA VAL A 450 16.85 -10.35 13.38
C VAL A 450 15.54 -9.95 12.73
N MET A 451 15.26 -8.65 12.59
CA MET A 451 14.07 -8.16 11.90
C MET A 451 14.04 -8.60 10.42
N ILE A 452 15.15 -8.48 9.69
CA ILE A 452 15.25 -8.93 8.29
C ILE A 452 15.01 -10.44 8.19
N CYS A 453 15.68 -11.26 9.01
CA CYS A 453 15.52 -12.71 8.97
C CYS A 453 14.08 -13.17 9.28
N LEU A 454 13.47 -12.65 10.34
CA LEU A 454 12.08 -12.97 10.69
C LEU A 454 11.09 -12.46 9.63
N SER A 455 11.33 -11.27 9.08
CA SER A 455 10.48 -10.70 8.03
C SER A 455 10.57 -11.47 6.73
N LEU A 456 11.77 -11.85 6.29
CA LEU A 456 11.95 -12.70 5.12
C LEU A 456 11.30 -14.06 5.35
N SER A 457 11.46 -14.67 6.53
CA SER A 457 10.78 -15.92 6.90
C SER A 457 9.25 -15.79 6.87
N ARG A 458 8.68 -14.67 7.33
CA ARG A 458 7.24 -14.36 7.24
C ARG A 458 6.78 -14.16 5.81
N ILE A 459 7.52 -13.39 5.01
CA ILE A 459 7.28 -13.17 3.59
C ILE A 459 7.27 -14.52 2.87
N PHE A 460 8.32 -15.35 3.05
CA PHE A 460 8.36 -16.69 2.48
C PHE A 460 7.16 -17.54 2.91
N ALA A 461 6.71 -17.51 4.17
CA ALA A 461 5.52 -18.26 4.61
C ALA A 461 4.23 -17.88 3.87
N LEU A 462 4.07 -16.61 3.51
CA LEU A 462 2.93 -16.13 2.71
C LEU A 462 3.01 -16.61 1.25
N TYR A 463 4.20 -16.97 0.76
CA TYR A 463 4.42 -17.46 -0.60
C TYR A 463 4.52 -18.99 -0.71
N THR A 464 5.09 -19.71 0.27
CA THR A 464 5.47 -21.12 0.13
C THR A 464 4.27 -22.08 0.16
N GLY A 465 3.79 -22.47 -1.02
CA GLY A 465 2.91 -23.63 -1.25
C GLY A 465 3.70 -24.85 -1.71
N GLU A 466 3.59 -25.96 -0.97
CA GLU A 466 4.20 -27.31 -1.18
C GLU A 466 5.51 -27.40 -2.01
N MET A 467 6.67 -27.51 -1.33
CA MET A 467 7.96 -27.85 -1.94
C MET A 467 8.02 -29.29 -2.45
N ARG A 468 7.38 -29.60 -3.58
CA ARG A 468 7.62 -30.85 -4.31
C ARG A 468 8.63 -30.62 -5.43
N PHE A 469 9.91 -30.81 -5.12
CA PHE A 469 10.98 -31.01 -6.11
C PHE A 469 10.68 -32.25 -6.98
N LYS A 470 9.78 -32.12 -7.96
CA LYS A 470 9.75 -33.05 -9.09
C LYS A 470 11.09 -32.90 -9.80
N GLN A 471 11.87 -33.98 -9.83
CA GLN A 471 13.15 -34.02 -10.54
C GLN A 471 12.90 -33.86 -12.04
N VAL A 472 12.86 -32.62 -12.53
CA VAL A 472 12.99 -32.35 -13.97
C VAL A 472 14.44 -32.68 -14.35
N LYS A 473 14.67 -33.93 -14.73
CA LYS A 473 15.93 -34.46 -15.29
C LYS A 473 16.14 -33.94 -16.73
N VAL A 474 16.06 -32.63 -16.94
CA VAL A 474 16.30 -32.01 -18.24
C VAL A 474 17.20 -30.78 -18.07
N ILE A 475 18.32 -30.81 -18.80
CA ILE A 475 19.35 -29.76 -18.96
C ILE A 475 20.28 -29.50 -17.76
N LYS A 476 21.53 -29.96 -17.93
CA LYS A 476 22.72 -29.51 -17.20
C LYS A 476 23.13 -28.11 -17.69
N PHE A 477 22.61 -27.05 -17.10
CA PHE A 477 23.31 -25.75 -17.14
C PHE A 477 23.30 -25.11 -15.74
N ALA A 478 24.50 -24.85 -15.23
CA ALA A 478 24.73 -24.25 -13.94
C ALA A 478 24.85 -22.73 -14.08
N GLN A 479 23.70 -22.03 -14.12
CA GLN A 479 23.56 -20.61 -13.81
C GLN A 479 22.07 -20.29 -13.58
N LEU A 480 21.76 -19.66 -12.44
CA LEU A 480 20.41 -19.19 -12.04
C LEU A 480 19.24 -20.20 -12.13
N LYS A 481 19.28 -21.26 -11.31
CA LYS A 481 18.05 -21.95 -10.87
C LYS A 481 17.30 -21.09 -9.83
N LEU A 482 16.65 -20.02 -10.31
CA LEU A 482 15.82 -19.13 -9.49
C LEU A 482 14.46 -18.86 -10.18
N VAL A 483 13.84 -19.92 -10.70
CA VAL A 483 12.43 -19.92 -11.07
C VAL A 483 11.65 -20.41 -9.85
N VAL A 484 11.07 -19.45 -9.15
CA VAL A 484 10.41 -19.57 -7.85
C VAL A 484 8.90 -19.56 -8.12
N THR A 485 8.31 -20.74 -8.39
CA THR A 485 6.85 -20.92 -8.50
C THR A 485 6.28 -21.30 -7.13
N PHE A 486 5.77 -20.32 -6.38
CA PHE A 486 5.49 -20.40 -4.94
C PHE A 486 4.09 -19.79 -4.67
N SER A 487 3.09 -20.61 -4.30
CA SER A 487 1.70 -20.13 -4.21
C SER A 487 0.88 -20.65 -3.02
N ALA A 488 1.31 -20.48 -1.76
CA ALA A 488 0.45 -20.82 -0.59
C ALA A 488 -0.86 -20.01 -0.55
N TYR A 489 -0.75 -18.69 -0.71
CA TYR A 489 -1.88 -17.76 -0.68
C TYR A 489 -2.12 -17.04 -2.03
N HIS A 490 -1.20 -17.19 -3.00
CA HIS A 490 -1.31 -16.56 -4.32
C HIS A 490 -2.15 -17.37 -5.34
N ALA A 491 -2.45 -18.64 -5.03
CA ALA A 491 -3.17 -19.57 -5.91
C ALA A 491 -4.47 -19.03 -6.56
N PRO A 492 -5.28 -18.18 -5.89
CA PRO A 492 -6.42 -17.53 -6.55
C PRO A 492 -5.98 -16.67 -7.73
N MET A 493 -5.02 -15.75 -7.56
CA MET A 493 -4.52 -14.91 -8.65
C MET A 493 -3.95 -15.75 -9.79
N ASP A 494 -3.16 -16.78 -9.47
CA ASP A 494 -2.59 -17.68 -10.47
C ASP A 494 -3.67 -18.38 -11.31
N LEU A 495 -4.73 -18.94 -10.70
CA LEU A 495 -5.81 -19.59 -11.46
C LEU A 495 -6.56 -18.61 -12.38
N TYR A 496 -6.82 -17.38 -11.93
CA TYR A 496 -7.45 -16.38 -12.81
C TYR A 496 -6.49 -15.89 -13.92
N ILE A 497 -5.17 -15.98 -13.74
CA ILE A 497 -4.20 -15.80 -14.83
C ILE A 497 -4.28 -16.96 -15.84
N GLU A 498 -4.47 -18.21 -15.41
CA GLU A 498 -4.68 -19.35 -16.32
C GLU A 498 -5.91 -19.18 -17.23
N LEU A 499 -7.01 -18.56 -16.74
CA LEU A 499 -8.17 -18.23 -17.58
C LEU A 499 -7.81 -17.33 -18.77
N ASN A 500 -6.86 -16.40 -18.58
CA ASN A 500 -6.38 -15.53 -19.67
C ASN A 500 -5.55 -16.31 -20.68
N LYS A 501 -4.78 -17.32 -20.25
CA LYS A 501 -4.04 -18.21 -21.16
C LYS A 501 -5.00 -19.09 -21.97
N ILE A 502 -5.98 -19.71 -21.32
CA ILE A 502 -7.04 -20.50 -21.98
C ILE A 502 -7.77 -19.67 -23.04
N ASN A 503 -8.11 -18.41 -22.73
CA ASN A 503 -8.72 -17.50 -23.71
C ASN A 503 -7.73 -17.05 -24.81
N ALA A 504 -6.44 -16.89 -24.53
CA ALA A 504 -5.46 -16.56 -25.57
C ALA A 504 -5.24 -17.73 -26.55
N GLU A 505 -5.28 -18.98 -26.07
CA GLU A 505 -5.12 -20.19 -26.87
C GLU A 505 -6.38 -20.53 -27.70
N ARG A 506 -7.57 -20.23 -27.18
CA ARG A 506 -8.87 -20.67 -27.74
C ARG A 506 -9.86 -19.53 -28.04
N GLY A 507 -9.40 -18.27 -28.06
CA GLY A 507 -10.26 -17.07 -28.03
C GLY A 507 -11.36 -17.02 -29.10
N ASN A 508 -11.09 -17.53 -30.29
CA ASN A 508 -12.05 -17.60 -31.39
C ASN A 508 -13.37 -18.32 -31.03
N GLU A 509 -13.37 -19.23 -30.04
CA GLU A 509 -14.57 -19.90 -29.53
C GLU A 509 -15.34 -19.05 -28.51
N PHE A 510 -14.62 -18.33 -27.64
CA PHE A 510 -15.16 -17.57 -26.51
C PHE A 510 -15.51 -16.10 -26.84
N ASP A 511 -14.96 -15.55 -27.91
CA ASP A 511 -15.23 -14.18 -28.35
C ASP A 511 -16.66 -13.97 -28.88
N LYS A 512 -17.44 -15.05 -29.08
CA LYS A 512 -18.83 -15.00 -29.57
C LYS A 512 -19.90 -15.49 -28.59
N THR A 513 -19.51 -16.08 -27.45
CA THR A 513 -20.45 -16.68 -26.48
C THR A 513 -20.18 -16.17 -25.07
N PRO A 514 -21.22 -15.92 -24.25
CA PRO A 514 -21.04 -15.52 -22.85
C PRO A 514 -20.47 -16.69 -22.04
N VAL A 515 -19.35 -16.46 -21.35
CA VAL A 515 -18.66 -17.46 -20.53
C VAL A 515 -18.89 -17.16 -19.06
N ASN A 516 -19.40 -18.14 -18.32
CA ASN A 516 -19.69 -18.00 -16.89
C ASN A 516 -18.63 -18.75 -16.07
N VAL A 517 -17.89 -18.00 -15.25
CA VAL A 517 -16.93 -18.51 -14.26
C VAL A 517 -17.60 -18.44 -12.90
N CYS A 518 -17.90 -19.59 -12.31
CA CYS A 518 -18.64 -19.67 -11.08
C CYS A 518 -17.74 -19.82 -9.85
N VAL A 519 -18.18 -19.23 -8.73
CA VAL A 519 -17.56 -19.37 -7.40
C VAL A 519 -18.63 -19.54 -6.33
N GLY A 520 -18.38 -20.45 -5.38
CA GLY A 520 -19.19 -20.65 -4.18
C GLY A 520 -18.44 -20.13 -2.95
N LYS A 521 -18.04 -21.05 -2.07
CA LYS A 521 -17.33 -20.78 -0.80
C LYS A 521 -16.08 -19.89 -0.92
N GLU A 522 -15.39 -19.94 -2.06
CA GLU A 522 -14.19 -19.14 -2.35
C GLU A 522 -14.48 -17.73 -2.92
N TRP A 523 -15.73 -17.25 -2.92
CA TRP A 523 -16.09 -15.92 -3.44
C TRP A 523 -15.21 -14.78 -2.88
N HIS A 524 -14.86 -14.85 -1.60
CA HIS A 524 -14.05 -13.86 -0.88
C HIS A 524 -12.57 -13.83 -1.33
N ARG A 525 -12.12 -14.79 -2.15
CA ARG A 525 -10.77 -14.84 -2.75
C ARG A 525 -10.75 -14.45 -4.23
N PHE A 526 -11.88 -14.03 -4.81
CA PHE A 526 -11.90 -13.49 -6.16
C PHE A 526 -10.94 -12.28 -6.25
N PRO A 527 -9.95 -12.29 -7.16
CA PRO A 527 -9.00 -11.16 -7.26
C PRO A 527 -9.70 -9.88 -7.71
N ASN A 528 -10.35 -9.91 -8.88
CA ASN A 528 -11.25 -8.91 -9.47
C ASN A 528 -11.43 -9.18 -10.99
N SER A 529 -12.36 -8.46 -11.60
CA SER A 529 -12.76 -8.53 -13.01
C SER A 529 -11.67 -8.11 -13.99
N PHE A 530 -10.58 -7.43 -13.57
CA PHE A 530 -9.44 -7.17 -14.47
C PHE A 530 -8.68 -8.47 -14.82
N PHE A 531 -8.87 -9.54 -14.06
CA PHE A 531 -8.37 -10.87 -14.39
C PHE A 531 -9.36 -11.69 -15.26
N LEU A 532 -10.52 -11.16 -15.64
CA LEU A 532 -11.40 -11.81 -16.63
C LEU A 532 -10.98 -11.41 -18.06
N PRO A 533 -10.85 -12.36 -19.01
CA PRO A 533 -10.22 -12.10 -20.31
C PRO A 533 -10.86 -10.99 -21.16
N ASN A 534 -12.18 -10.96 -21.26
CA ASN A 534 -12.92 -9.98 -22.06
C ASN A 534 -14.35 -9.77 -21.49
N ASN A 535 -15.19 -8.96 -22.16
CA ASN A 535 -16.55 -8.65 -21.68
C ASN A 535 -17.52 -9.84 -21.67
N ASN A 536 -17.29 -10.87 -22.47
CA ASN A 536 -18.13 -12.07 -22.53
C ASN A 536 -17.95 -12.94 -21.28
N TRP A 537 -16.77 -12.88 -20.65
CA TRP A 537 -16.48 -13.59 -19.40
C TRP A 537 -17.13 -12.85 -18.22
N SER A 538 -17.92 -13.56 -17.41
CA SER A 538 -18.52 -13.05 -16.18
C SER A 538 -18.24 -13.96 -15.00
N LEU A 539 -17.96 -13.37 -13.83
CA LEU A 539 -18.03 -14.10 -12.57
C LEU A 539 -19.51 -14.29 -12.22
N LYS A 540 -19.87 -15.45 -11.67
CA LYS A 540 -21.21 -15.72 -11.12
C LYS A 540 -21.09 -16.40 -9.76
N PHE A 541 -21.97 -16.05 -8.83
CA PHE A 541 -22.02 -16.69 -7.51
C PHE A 541 -22.94 -17.89 -7.55
N ILE A 542 -22.50 -19.05 -7.06
CA ILE A 542 -23.38 -20.19 -6.78
C ILE A 542 -23.73 -20.22 -5.28
N LYS A 543 -24.81 -20.90 -4.93
CA LYS A 543 -25.23 -21.06 -3.54
C LYS A 543 -24.16 -21.82 -2.75
N SER A 544 -23.88 -21.36 -1.53
CA SER A 544 -22.93 -21.96 -0.58
C SER A 544 -23.50 -21.84 0.84
N GLU A 545 -22.77 -22.29 1.87
CA GLU A 545 -23.16 -22.09 3.26
C GLU A 545 -23.07 -20.63 3.74
N PHE A 546 -22.42 -19.74 2.97
CA PHE A 546 -22.41 -18.32 3.27
C PHE A 546 -23.82 -17.69 3.15
N LYS A 547 -24.38 -17.27 4.30
CA LYS A 547 -25.70 -16.61 4.41
C LYS A 547 -25.63 -15.07 4.51
N GLY A 548 -24.48 -14.47 4.16
CA GLY A 548 -24.33 -13.02 4.12
C GLY A 548 -24.79 -12.43 2.77
N GLN A 549 -24.79 -11.10 2.68
CA GLN A 549 -25.14 -10.40 1.45
C GLN A 549 -23.96 -10.39 0.47
N LEU A 550 -24.13 -11.00 -0.71
CA LEU A 550 -23.13 -10.94 -1.78
C LEU A 550 -23.25 -9.66 -2.63
N PRO A 551 -22.13 -9.16 -3.22
CA PRO A 551 -22.12 -8.03 -4.14
C PRO A 551 -23.05 -8.21 -5.36
N ALA A 552 -23.68 -7.13 -5.82
CA ALA A 552 -24.48 -7.14 -7.05
C ALA A 552 -23.61 -6.85 -8.27
N GLU A 553 -23.98 -7.32 -9.46
CA GLU A 553 -23.48 -6.70 -10.70
C GLU A 553 -24.05 -5.27 -10.82
N TYR A 554 -23.25 -4.31 -11.31
CA TYR A 554 -23.79 -3.02 -11.76
C TYR A 554 -24.74 -3.24 -12.94
N SER A 555 -25.79 -2.40 -13.02
CA SER A 555 -26.65 -2.33 -14.21
C SER A 555 -25.84 -1.91 -15.45
N SER A 556 -26.21 -2.43 -16.62
CA SER A 556 -25.65 -2.03 -17.92
C SER A 556 -26.19 -0.68 -18.43
N SER A 557 -27.15 -0.09 -17.72
CA SER A 557 -27.74 1.21 -18.07
C SER A 557 -26.80 2.39 -17.73
N PRO A 558 -26.82 3.51 -18.50
CA PRO A 558 -25.97 4.68 -18.23
C PRO A 558 -26.15 5.33 -16.85
N ASN A 559 -27.26 5.05 -16.16
CA ASN A 559 -27.63 5.55 -14.84
C ASN A 559 -27.33 4.55 -13.71
N ALA A 560 -26.48 3.54 -13.93
CA ALA A 560 -26.27 2.44 -12.97
C ALA A 560 -25.84 2.90 -11.56
N THR A 561 -24.98 3.92 -11.46
CA THR A 561 -24.51 4.47 -10.17
C THR A 561 -25.57 5.27 -9.42
N THR A 562 -26.64 5.69 -10.09
CA THR A 562 -27.79 6.40 -9.49
C THR A 562 -28.99 5.48 -9.25
N LEU A 563 -28.89 4.19 -9.62
CA LEU A 563 -30.03 3.27 -9.53
C LEU A 563 -30.14 2.68 -8.12
N ILE A 564 -31.25 2.99 -7.45
CA ILE A 564 -31.61 2.39 -6.16
C ILE A 564 -32.10 0.96 -6.42
N HIS A 565 -31.44 -0.01 -5.82
CA HIS A 565 -31.83 -1.42 -5.87
C HIS A 565 -32.55 -1.78 -4.56
N SER A 566 -33.76 -2.34 -4.65
CA SER A 566 -34.56 -2.74 -3.48
C SER A 566 -33.99 -3.94 -2.71
N HIS A 567 -33.08 -4.69 -3.33
CA HIS A 567 -32.50 -5.93 -2.83
C HIS A 567 -31.16 -5.72 -2.07
N PHE A 568 -30.85 -4.48 -1.66
CA PHE A 568 -29.70 -4.19 -0.80
C PHE A 568 -30.17 -3.88 0.61
N ASN A 569 -29.55 -4.52 1.60
CA ASN A 569 -29.78 -4.28 3.02
C ASN A 569 -28.46 -3.97 3.77
N ASP A 570 -28.59 -3.23 4.86
CA ASP A 570 -27.54 -2.84 5.81
C ASP A 570 -27.32 -3.86 6.94
N MET A 571 -28.11 -4.94 6.95
CA MET A 571 -28.09 -5.99 7.98
C MET A 571 -27.30 -7.24 7.58
N ASN A 572 -26.54 -7.17 6.46
CA ASN A 572 -25.80 -8.30 5.89
C ASN A 572 -26.64 -9.58 5.70
N LYS A 573 -27.97 -9.44 5.51
CA LYS A 573 -28.87 -10.57 5.29
C LYS A 573 -28.68 -11.12 3.89
N GLU A 574 -28.77 -12.44 3.78
CA GLU A 574 -28.74 -13.17 2.52
C GLU A 574 -29.68 -12.57 1.46
N GLU A 575 -29.18 -12.41 0.24
CA GLU A 575 -29.96 -11.91 -0.91
C GLU A 575 -30.01 -13.00 -2.01
N PRO A 576 -31.10 -13.78 -2.12
CA PRO A 576 -31.19 -14.91 -3.05
C PRO A 576 -31.03 -14.55 -4.53
N SER A 577 -31.33 -13.32 -4.95
CA SER A 577 -31.16 -12.90 -6.36
C SER A 577 -29.70 -12.85 -6.83
N ARG A 578 -28.72 -13.07 -5.93
CA ARG A 578 -27.28 -13.15 -6.27
C ARG A 578 -26.87 -14.49 -6.86
N TYR A 579 -27.65 -15.56 -6.62
CA TYR A 579 -27.23 -16.91 -6.99
C TYR A 579 -27.58 -17.24 -8.45
N PHE A 580 -26.63 -17.92 -9.09
CA PHE A 580 -26.70 -18.38 -10.46
C PHE A 580 -26.84 -19.90 -10.52
N ASP A 581 -27.48 -20.41 -11.58
CA ASP A 581 -27.65 -21.85 -11.78
C ASP A 581 -26.30 -22.50 -12.14
N ILE A 582 -25.88 -23.45 -11.32
CA ILE A 582 -24.63 -24.20 -11.50
C ILE A 582 -24.57 -24.93 -12.84
N ASN A 583 -25.71 -25.31 -13.43
CA ASN A 583 -25.80 -26.00 -14.71
C ASN A 583 -25.52 -25.09 -15.93
N GLN A 584 -25.33 -23.79 -15.70
CA GLN A 584 -24.98 -22.76 -16.69
C GLN A 584 -23.55 -22.24 -16.53
N CYS A 585 -22.80 -22.77 -15.56
CA CYS A 585 -21.40 -22.49 -15.33
C CYS A 585 -20.53 -23.23 -16.36
N HIS A 586 -19.67 -22.49 -17.06
CA HIS A 586 -18.71 -23.07 -18.01
C HIS A 586 -17.45 -23.52 -17.26
N PHE A 587 -17.02 -22.69 -16.31
CA PHE A 587 -15.94 -22.95 -15.38
C PHE A 587 -16.44 -22.78 -13.95
N LEU A 588 -15.80 -23.49 -13.02
CA LEU A 588 -16.04 -23.40 -11.58
C LEU A 588 -14.69 -23.37 -10.87
N ILE A 589 -14.51 -22.46 -9.93
CA ILE A 589 -13.30 -22.40 -9.09
C ILE A 589 -13.68 -22.80 -7.67
N ASP A 590 -12.98 -23.81 -7.14
CA ASP A 590 -13.25 -24.38 -5.82
C ASP A 590 -11.96 -24.80 -5.11
N CYS A 591 -12.00 -24.90 -3.77
CA CYS A 591 -10.91 -25.41 -2.96
C CYS A 591 -11.30 -26.69 -2.20
N ASP A 592 -10.54 -27.76 -2.41
CA ASP A 592 -10.68 -29.01 -1.67
C ASP A 592 -9.80 -29.00 -0.40
N TYR A 593 -10.41 -28.63 0.73
CA TYR A 593 -9.80 -28.70 2.06
C TYR A 593 -9.89 -30.10 2.72
N GLY A 594 -10.59 -31.06 2.10
CA GLY A 594 -10.96 -32.34 2.71
C GLY A 594 -11.74 -32.15 4.02
N ARG A 595 -12.78 -31.31 3.98
CA ARG A 595 -13.80 -31.16 5.05
C ARG A 595 -14.98 -32.08 4.73
N GLU A 596 -15.93 -32.20 5.66
CA GLU A 596 -17.22 -32.84 5.39
C GLU A 596 -17.99 -32.07 4.30
N GLU A 597 -18.59 -32.80 3.37
CA GLU A 597 -19.32 -32.23 2.24
C GLU A 597 -20.75 -31.89 2.66
N THR A 598 -21.18 -30.64 2.43
CA THR A 598 -22.58 -30.25 2.57
C THR A 598 -23.29 -30.31 1.23
N PRO A 599 -24.65 -30.35 1.17
CA PRO A 599 -25.39 -30.28 -0.08
C PRO A 599 -25.12 -29.01 -0.92
N LEU A 600 -24.62 -27.93 -0.29
CA LEU A 600 -24.30 -26.66 -0.95
C LEU A 600 -22.80 -26.50 -1.24
N GLU A 601 -21.93 -27.21 -0.51
CA GLU A 601 -20.47 -27.18 -0.69
C GLU A 601 -19.87 -28.59 -0.87
N PRO A 602 -20.33 -29.38 -1.87
CA PRO A 602 -19.76 -30.68 -2.16
C PRO A 602 -18.37 -30.58 -2.78
N ASN A 603 -17.63 -31.69 -2.85
CA ASN A 603 -16.34 -31.74 -3.52
C ASN A 603 -16.53 -31.83 -5.04
N TYR A 604 -16.67 -30.67 -5.68
CA TYR A 604 -16.86 -30.56 -7.13
C TYR A 604 -15.74 -31.20 -7.95
N SER A 605 -14.53 -31.37 -7.40
CA SER A 605 -13.42 -32.02 -8.09
C SER A 605 -13.56 -33.54 -8.21
N GLN A 606 -14.41 -34.17 -7.38
CA GLN A 606 -14.72 -35.61 -7.44
C GLN A 606 -15.91 -35.93 -8.36
N GLN A 607 -16.74 -34.94 -8.71
CA GLN A 607 -17.90 -35.08 -9.60
C GLN A 607 -17.47 -35.11 -11.08
N THR A 608 -16.78 -36.18 -11.47
CA THR A 608 -16.19 -36.38 -12.81
C THR A 608 -17.22 -36.51 -13.93
N ASP A 609 -18.48 -36.76 -13.60
CA ASP A 609 -19.64 -36.71 -14.50
C ASP A 609 -19.95 -35.27 -14.97
N LYS A 610 -19.75 -34.28 -14.09
CA LYS A 610 -20.07 -32.86 -14.32
C LYS A 610 -18.86 -31.98 -14.58
N TRP A 611 -17.71 -32.33 -14.02
CA TRP A 611 -16.53 -31.47 -13.95
C TRP A 611 -15.25 -32.17 -14.37
N THR A 612 -14.40 -31.44 -15.08
CA THR A 612 -13.06 -31.85 -15.48
C THR A 612 -12.04 -30.87 -14.87
N PRO A 613 -11.11 -31.32 -14.02
CA PRO A 613 -10.07 -30.44 -13.48
C PRO A 613 -9.08 -30.07 -14.58
N LEU A 614 -8.93 -28.76 -14.83
CA LEU A 614 -7.97 -28.23 -15.79
C LEU A 614 -6.63 -27.93 -15.13
N VAL A 615 -6.66 -27.19 -14.01
CA VAL A 615 -5.48 -26.77 -13.26
C VAL A 615 -5.77 -26.84 -11.77
N SER A 616 -4.88 -27.47 -11.01
CA SER A 616 -4.90 -27.44 -9.54
C SER A 616 -3.58 -26.88 -9.02
N ILE A 617 -3.68 -25.89 -8.15
CA ILE A 617 -2.55 -25.25 -7.47
C ILE A 617 -2.65 -25.58 -5.97
N PRO A 618 -1.55 -25.96 -5.28
CA PRO A 618 -1.56 -26.13 -3.83
C PRO A 618 -1.93 -24.82 -3.14
N PHE A 619 -2.80 -24.87 -2.13
CA PHE A 619 -3.20 -23.71 -1.32
C PHE A 619 -3.16 -24.09 0.16
N LEU A 620 -2.68 -23.21 1.04
CA LEU A 620 -2.40 -23.59 2.42
C LEU A 620 -3.69 -23.90 3.20
N ASN A 621 -3.84 -25.13 3.69
CA ASN A 621 -4.94 -25.49 4.57
C ASN A 621 -4.60 -24.99 5.99
N SER A 622 -5.20 -23.87 6.39
CA SER A 622 -4.88 -23.24 7.66
C SER A 622 -5.26 -24.09 8.87
N GLU A 623 -6.35 -24.86 8.81
CA GLU A 623 -6.87 -25.68 9.92
C GLU A 623 -5.97 -26.88 10.22
N LYS A 624 -5.48 -27.54 9.17
CA LYS A 624 -4.62 -28.73 9.26
C LYS A 624 -3.12 -28.37 9.27
N SER A 625 -2.76 -27.10 9.47
CA SER A 625 -1.37 -26.61 9.49
C SER A 625 -0.99 -25.98 10.82
N SER A 626 0.25 -26.23 11.27
CA SER A 626 0.77 -25.64 12.50
C SER A 626 0.77 -24.11 12.44
N VAL A 627 0.22 -23.47 13.48
CA VAL A 627 0.12 -22.01 13.62
C VAL A 627 1.49 -21.33 13.51
N PHE A 628 2.56 -21.96 14.01
CA PHE A 628 3.90 -21.41 13.93
C PHE A 628 4.51 -21.53 12.52
N PHE A 629 4.43 -22.69 11.89
CA PHE A 629 5.05 -22.92 10.57
C PHE A 629 4.29 -22.27 9.40
N ARG A 630 2.98 -21.98 9.56
CA ARG A 630 2.21 -21.08 8.66
C ARG A 630 2.47 -19.60 8.93
N ALA A 631 2.97 -19.26 10.12
CA ALA A 631 3.37 -17.89 10.46
C ALA A 631 4.76 -17.58 9.90
N PHE A 632 5.75 -18.44 10.18
CA PHE A 632 7.16 -18.26 9.84
C PHE A 632 7.70 -19.49 9.08
N TYR A 633 8.22 -19.26 7.87
CA TYR A 633 8.78 -20.34 7.06
C TYR A 633 10.19 -20.68 7.50
N ILE A 634 10.39 -21.94 7.86
CA ILE A 634 11.68 -22.55 8.14
C ILE A 634 11.91 -23.63 7.07
N PRO A 635 12.93 -23.47 6.19
CA PRO A 635 13.24 -24.44 5.15
C PRO A 635 13.33 -25.88 5.67
N PHE A 636 12.80 -26.84 4.90
CA PHE A 636 12.78 -28.28 5.20
C PHE A 636 11.99 -28.72 6.45
N MET A 637 11.55 -27.78 7.29
CA MET A 637 10.70 -28.04 8.46
C MET A 637 9.25 -27.68 8.19
N SER A 638 8.97 -26.49 7.64
CA SER A 638 7.59 -26.04 7.41
C SER A 638 6.78 -27.00 6.54
N ASP A 639 7.39 -27.58 5.50
CA ASP A 639 6.74 -28.56 4.61
C ASP A 639 6.26 -29.84 5.31
N LYS A 640 6.78 -30.14 6.52
CA LYS A 640 6.35 -31.29 7.34
C LYS A 640 5.18 -30.96 8.27
N TYR A 641 4.93 -29.68 8.54
CA TYR A 641 3.95 -29.19 9.51
C TYR A 641 2.87 -28.29 8.89
N CYS A 642 2.97 -28.02 7.59
CA CYS A 642 1.98 -27.31 6.77
C CYS A 642 1.38 -28.29 5.76
N THR A 643 0.06 -28.33 5.69
CA THR A 643 -0.72 -29.16 4.75
C THR A 643 -1.40 -28.28 3.71
N TYR A 644 -1.52 -28.78 2.49
CA TYR A 644 -2.03 -28.01 1.35
C TYR A 644 -3.29 -28.66 0.79
N ALA A 645 -4.32 -27.83 0.62
CA ALA A 645 -5.54 -28.08 -0.12
C ALA A 645 -5.29 -27.93 -1.63
N LYS A 646 -6.19 -28.45 -2.47
CA LYS A 646 -6.14 -28.23 -3.92
C LYS A 646 -7.09 -27.10 -4.32
N TYR A 647 -6.53 -25.94 -4.67
CA TYR A 647 -7.29 -24.84 -5.27
C TYR A 647 -7.38 -25.07 -6.77
N THR A 648 -8.58 -25.33 -7.29
CA THR A 648 -8.77 -25.98 -8.61
C THR A 648 -9.70 -25.20 -9.52
N LEU A 649 -9.27 -25.03 -10.78
CA LEU A 649 -10.10 -24.62 -11.90
C LEU A 649 -10.72 -25.85 -12.55
N LEU A 650 -12.04 -25.96 -12.46
CA LEU A 650 -12.86 -27.00 -13.06
C LEU A 650 -13.54 -26.46 -14.33
N LYS A 651 -13.64 -27.29 -15.37
CA LYS A 651 -14.44 -27.06 -16.57
C LYS A 651 -15.64 -28.02 -16.58
N SER A 652 -16.82 -27.51 -16.94
CA SER A 652 -18.00 -28.35 -17.08
C SER A 652 -17.90 -29.32 -18.27
N THR A 653 -18.32 -30.58 -18.07
CA THR A 653 -18.40 -31.62 -19.11
C THR A 653 -19.51 -31.37 -20.13
N LYS A 654 -20.57 -30.63 -19.74
CA LYS A 654 -21.74 -30.28 -20.55
C LYS A 654 -21.37 -29.42 -21.76
N PHE A 655 -20.39 -28.52 -21.59
CA PHE A 655 -19.95 -27.60 -22.64
C PHE A 655 -18.72 -28.18 -23.36
N LYS A 656 -18.99 -28.95 -24.42
CA LYS A 656 -17.95 -29.38 -25.37
C LYS A 656 -17.49 -28.16 -26.17
N PHE A 657 -16.20 -27.85 -26.06
CA PHE A 657 -15.51 -26.95 -26.99
C PHE A 657 -15.16 -27.77 -28.24
N LYS A 658 -14.96 -27.13 -29.39
CA LYS A 658 -14.46 -27.85 -30.56
C LYS A 658 -12.98 -28.17 -30.35
N GLU A 659 -12.58 -29.36 -30.78
CA GLU A 659 -11.18 -29.78 -30.80
C GLU A 659 -10.45 -29.23 -32.03
#